data_AF-C1GUY1-F1
#
_entry.id   AF-C1GUY1-F1
#
_cell.length_a   1.000
_cell.length_b   1.000
_cell.length_c   1.000
_cell.angle_alpha   90.00
_cell.angle_beta   90.00
_cell.angle_gamma   90.00
#
_symmetry.space_group_name_H-M   'P 1'
#
loop_
_entity.id
_entity.type
_entity.pdbx_description
1 polymer ?
#
loop_
_entity_poly.entity_id
_entity_poly.type
_entity_poly.pdbx_seq_one_letter_code
_entity_poly.pdbx_strand_id
1 'polypeptide(L)'
;MASLQDSQNNSQTQFENIQKQTARKKFAKPPVKVACLSCRASRIRCDGKATCSGCASKGKECSYLPSKRGGPRKKRVGQPSTLGIESYDKSWPSNFPRLHEAVFNQFDSIAVPGAGIRQLDFPTDVQSMFEDLFVPPNVDASRTLLGAPPALIHLPNSDPPRVRLYGSEAEILNGYYIFIHQYFPIFPPSHTPITADRPLASPGKVSNPKSTTETPLSYTPRSPITLAISAILALVPHPKDPNPSSPQSVELRRFYAQLFSQAAFESVESESELAESSASPSQALLNENPIPKRSVVHPHVPVELEAILALLVLSVYEYGQRGNLAKMRNRAGQAYVMAMNMSLHALPPKDNIFAEAKRRAWWMTYYSVCQGSIVSTTPPTIIGDDRRFVTPYPRFASDPDGWSILLRTQHALLTATQFVIELNQTLKSKSNMSYVYRRMKELDTWIRPVLEQANAPPSMSSVGDMNDSEAVTAQSIRKISLIKLSSAHIKTHRFRAFLDIPIFLKKYCDLTCASLGYPGTGSDTQENSRFSCCTSLSDAPAAPPGGQSLPPCSPDSDASGATTSSSSWIIDDAFPFTNQESTVICLNSSLRIAQMFHSLPYPRPRYGDITPENNAPSPSDDAIPALPRTMPSFACCAMQSSYAMLMLYYKLRTSDQAGTAPHNPLNTSIELVRKLKYGLESVIGAVRNYSIAFEALDGMREEIEGAYMTAFPQP
;
A
#
# COMPACT_ATOMS: atom_id res chain seq x y z
N MET A 1 -0.25 -7.35 69.12
CA MET A 1 -0.04 -5.89 69.24
C MET A 1 1.32 -5.56 68.66
N ALA A 2 1.37 -5.01 67.45
CA ALA A 2 2.51 -4.29 66.92
C ALA A 2 1.94 -3.25 65.96
N SER A 3 2.16 -1.99 66.31
CA SER A 3 1.48 -0.80 65.82
C SER A 3 1.84 -0.48 64.36
N LEU A 4 0.82 -0.23 63.55
CA LEU A 4 0.89 0.40 62.24
C LEU A 4 0.71 1.90 62.41
N GLN A 5 1.72 2.59 62.92
CA GLN A 5 1.82 4.06 62.95
C GLN A 5 3.27 4.38 63.29
N ASP A 6 4.02 4.86 62.29
CA ASP A 6 5.25 5.69 62.39
C ASP A 6 6.23 5.44 61.24
N SER A 7 5.80 5.68 60.00
CA SER A 7 6.74 5.97 58.89
C SER A 7 6.16 6.90 57.82
N GLN A 8 4.97 7.48 58.04
CA GLN A 8 4.39 8.51 57.16
C GLN A 8 5.20 9.84 57.16
N ASN A 9 6.22 9.99 58.01
CA ASN A 9 7.05 11.19 58.04
C ASN A 9 8.29 11.17 57.12
N ASN A 10 8.58 10.07 56.40
CA ASN A 10 9.77 10.02 55.52
C ASN A 10 9.47 10.11 54.02
N SER A 11 8.20 10.11 53.62
CA SER A 11 7.81 10.24 52.20
C SER A 11 7.39 11.66 51.82
N GLN A 12 6.90 12.49 52.75
CA GLN A 12 6.58 13.89 52.46
C GLN A 12 7.81 14.74 52.07
N THR A 13 8.99 14.42 52.60
CA THR A 13 10.25 15.10 52.25
C THR A 13 10.82 14.67 50.90
N GLN A 14 10.44 13.52 50.35
CA GLN A 14 10.79 13.15 48.97
C GLN A 14 9.87 13.82 47.93
N PHE A 15 8.62 14.15 48.30
CA PHE A 15 7.70 14.85 47.41
C PHE A 15 8.05 16.33 47.20
N GLU A 16 8.74 16.98 48.15
CA GLU A 16 9.17 18.38 48.00
C GLU A 16 10.45 18.57 47.16
N ASN A 17 11.30 17.55 47.04
CA ASN A 17 12.54 17.68 46.25
C ASN A 17 12.41 17.29 44.76
N ILE A 18 11.34 16.62 44.34
CA ILE A 18 11.10 16.30 42.92
C ILE A 18 10.36 17.43 42.18
N GLN A 19 9.71 18.36 42.91
CA GLN A 19 9.08 19.54 42.31
C GLN A 19 10.05 20.60 41.75
N LYS A 20 11.37 20.42 41.87
CA LYS A 20 12.36 21.40 41.37
C LYS A 20 12.99 21.13 40.01
N GLN A 21 12.59 20.10 39.26
CA GLN A 21 13.06 19.93 37.87
C GLN A 21 12.00 19.44 36.87
N THR A 22 10.85 20.11 36.83
CA THR A 22 10.02 20.16 35.61
C THR A 22 9.78 21.61 35.21
N ALA A 23 10.87 22.35 35.02
CA ALA A 23 10.83 23.61 34.30
C ALA A 23 10.32 23.33 32.88
N ARG A 24 9.05 23.68 32.64
CA ARG A 24 8.40 23.85 31.34
C ARG A 24 9.43 24.29 30.29
N LYS A 25 9.75 23.43 29.32
CA LYS A 25 10.37 23.87 28.07
C LYS A 25 9.31 24.69 27.34
N LYS A 26 9.25 25.99 27.64
CA LYS A 26 8.52 26.96 26.82
C LYS A 26 8.93 26.73 25.37
N PHE A 27 7.95 26.42 24.52
CA PHE A 27 8.08 26.27 23.08
C PHE A 27 8.46 27.62 22.45
N ALA A 28 9.71 28.05 22.61
CA ALA A 28 10.15 29.39 22.23
C ALA A 28 10.89 29.46 20.89
N LYS A 29 11.00 28.37 20.12
CA LYS A 29 11.69 28.43 18.82
C LYS A 29 10.70 28.45 17.65
N PRO A 30 10.59 29.58 16.92
CA PRO A 30 9.72 29.69 15.75
C PRO A 30 10.17 28.71 14.64
N PRO A 31 9.25 28.34 13.72
CA PRO A 31 9.55 27.44 12.61
C PRO A 31 10.67 28.00 11.71
N VAL A 32 11.57 27.12 11.28
CA VAL A 32 12.70 27.47 10.42
C VAL A 32 12.21 27.82 9.01
N LYS A 33 12.82 28.83 8.37
CA LYS A 33 12.44 29.29 7.02
C LYS A 33 12.63 28.21 5.94
N VAL A 34 13.57 27.29 6.12
CA VAL A 34 13.88 26.20 5.19
C VAL A 34 14.17 24.93 5.98
N ALA A 35 13.35 23.89 5.80
CA ALA A 35 13.65 22.53 6.23
C ALA A 35 14.61 21.84 5.25
N CYS A 36 15.50 20.97 5.74
CA CYS A 36 16.41 20.19 4.88
C CYS A 36 15.63 19.24 3.95
N LEU A 37 16.27 18.79 2.86
CA LEU A 37 15.64 17.92 1.85
C LEU A 37 15.15 16.59 2.43
N SER A 38 15.93 15.98 3.33
CA SER A 38 15.57 14.72 3.98
C SER A 38 14.34 14.86 4.88
N CYS A 39 14.23 15.93 5.67
CA CYS A 39 13.05 16.22 6.47
C CYS A 39 11.84 16.59 5.60
N ARG A 40 12.04 17.30 4.49
CA ARG A 40 10.99 17.62 3.51
C ARG A 40 10.43 16.36 2.84
N ALA A 41 11.30 15.50 2.31
CA ALA A 41 10.91 14.23 1.69
C ALA A 41 10.16 13.33 2.69
N SER A 42 10.57 13.34 3.96
CA SER A 42 9.92 12.57 5.02
C SER A 42 8.69 13.27 5.65
N ARG A 43 8.33 14.49 5.22
CA ARG A 43 7.28 15.34 5.81
C ARG A 43 7.35 15.47 7.34
N ILE A 44 8.56 15.61 7.91
CA ILE A 44 8.79 15.80 9.36
C ILE A 44 9.37 17.19 9.69
N ARG A 45 9.20 17.63 10.95
CA ARG A 45 9.70 18.93 11.43
C ARG A 45 11.24 18.95 11.46
N CYS A 46 11.83 20.04 10.96
CA CYS A 46 13.28 20.24 10.91
C CYS A 46 13.67 21.38 11.86
N ASP A 47 14.79 21.24 12.58
CA ASP A 47 15.31 22.29 13.48
C ASP A 47 16.33 23.22 12.80
N GLY A 48 16.63 23.03 11.51
CA GLY A 48 17.37 23.98 10.67
C GLY A 48 18.88 24.10 10.94
N LYS A 49 19.46 23.25 11.81
CA LYS A 49 20.91 23.21 12.03
C LYS A 49 21.65 22.66 10.80
N ALA A 50 22.94 22.93 10.68
CA ALA A 50 23.81 22.41 9.60
C ALA A 50 23.60 20.90 9.39
N THR A 51 23.60 20.13 10.48
CA THR A 51 22.99 18.80 10.56
C THR A 51 21.81 18.86 11.52
N CYS A 52 20.59 18.74 10.97
CA CYS A 52 19.37 18.83 11.77
C CYS A 52 19.26 17.64 12.74
N SER A 53 18.68 17.85 13.93
CA SER A 53 18.59 16.78 14.95
C SER A 53 17.88 15.52 14.45
N GLY A 54 16.88 15.65 13.57
CA GLY A 54 16.18 14.52 12.97
C GLY A 54 17.00 13.75 11.92
N CYS A 55 17.95 14.41 11.26
CA CYS A 55 18.89 13.74 10.34
C CYS A 55 20.05 13.11 11.11
N ALA A 56 20.56 13.79 12.14
CA ALA A 56 21.60 13.27 13.02
C ALA A 56 21.17 11.97 13.73
N SER A 57 19.94 11.94 14.28
CA SER A 57 19.43 10.72 14.94
C SER A 57 19.13 9.57 13.98
N LYS A 58 18.89 9.86 12.70
CA LYS A 58 18.57 8.85 11.67
C LYS A 58 19.76 8.47 10.80
N GLY A 59 20.94 9.06 11.01
CA GLY A 59 22.10 8.86 10.14
C GLY A 59 21.85 9.24 8.67
N LYS A 60 20.97 10.22 8.41
CA LYS A 60 20.64 10.66 7.04
C LYS A 60 21.46 11.87 6.65
N GLU A 61 21.82 11.96 5.37
CA GLU A 61 22.43 13.17 4.80
C GLU A 61 21.49 14.38 4.95
N CYS A 62 22.02 15.48 5.51
CA CYS A 62 21.28 16.68 5.80
C CYS A 62 21.74 17.82 4.88
N SER A 63 20.92 18.19 3.90
CA SER A 63 21.24 19.24 2.92
C SER A 63 20.09 20.25 2.77
N TYR A 64 20.43 21.53 2.59
CA TYR A 64 19.48 22.63 2.44
C TYR A 64 19.66 23.29 1.07
N LEU A 65 18.56 23.47 0.33
CA LEU A 65 18.53 24.26 -0.91
C LEU A 65 17.73 25.55 -0.70
N PRO A 66 18.24 26.73 -1.14
CA PRO A 66 17.46 27.95 -1.15
C PRO A 66 16.23 27.82 -2.06
N SER A 67 15.07 28.28 -1.59
CA SER A 67 13.83 28.34 -2.37
C SER A 67 13.96 29.35 -3.52
N LYS A 68 13.63 28.95 -4.76
CA LYS A 68 13.61 29.84 -5.94
C LYS A 68 12.25 30.54 -6.18
N ARG A 69 11.34 30.60 -5.20
CA ARG A 69 10.13 31.44 -5.33
C ARG A 69 10.52 32.92 -5.12
N GLY A 70 10.56 33.70 -6.21
CA GLY A 70 10.77 35.16 -6.16
C GLY A 70 11.62 35.80 -7.27
N GLY A 71 12.07 35.06 -8.30
CA GLY A 71 12.87 35.62 -9.40
C GLY A 71 12.05 36.49 -10.39
N PRO A 72 12.59 37.62 -10.91
CA PRO A 72 11.87 38.54 -11.82
C PRO A 72 11.42 37.89 -13.15
N ARG A 73 10.14 38.07 -13.51
CA ARG A 73 9.52 37.55 -14.74
C ARG A 73 10.16 38.15 -16.00
N LYS A 74 10.85 37.34 -16.81
CA LYS A 74 11.25 37.73 -18.17
C LYS A 74 10.01 37.83 -19.08
N LYS A 75 9.78 39.02 -19.65
CA LYS A 75 8.71 39.31 -20.62
C LYS A 75 8.99 38.56 -21.93
N ARG A 76 8.00 37.81 -22.42
CA ARG A 76 8.02 37.14 -23.73
C ARG A 76 7.75 38.18 -24.81
N VAL A 77 8.69 38.33 -25.75
CA VAL A 77 8.47 38.96 -27.06
C VAL A 77 8.34 37.81 -28.06
N GLY A 78 7.28 37.87 -28.87
CA GLY A 78 6.91 36.82 -29.81
C GLY A 78 7.62 36.89 -31.15
N GLN A 79 7.60 35.77 -31.85
CA GLN A 79 7.65 35.66 -33.32
C GLN A 79 7.12 34.26 -33.73
N PRO A 80 6.73 34.06 -35.01
CA PRO A 80 5.44 33.47 -35.34
C PRO A 80 5.49 32.07 -35.95
N SER A 81 4.30 31.49 -35.99
CA SER A 81 3.91 30.16 -36.42
C SER A 81 4.39 29.77 -37.82
N THR A 82 5.10 28.65 -37.90
CA THR A 82 5.15 27.79 -39.08
C THR A 82 4.68 26.40 -38.68
N LEU A 83 3.60 25.97 -39.33
CA LEU A 83 2.96 24.66 -39.19
C LEU A 83 3.89 23.58 -39.76
N GLY A 84 4.73 23.00 -38.91
CA GLY A 84 5.42 21.75 -39.17
C GLY A 84 4.98 20.74 -38.12
N ILE A 85 4.49 19.58 -38.56
CA ILE A 85 4.26 18.41 -37.70
C ILE A 85 5.64 17.90 -37.28
N GLU A 86 6.29 18.60 -36.34
CA GLU A 86 7.54 18.16 -35.74
C GLU A 86 7.22 17.20 -34.60
N SER A 87 7.90 16.05 -34.64
CA SER A 87 7.78 14.98 -33.65
C SER A 87 7.88 15.53 -32.24
N TYR A 88 6.81 15.32 -31.46
CA TYR A 88 6.75 15.63 -30.04
C TYR A 88 7.71 14.73 -29.24
N ASP A 89 9.00 15.07 -29.25
CA ASP A 89 9.91 14.62 -28.21
C ASP A 89 10.85 15.79 -27.88
N LYS A 90 10.38 16.66 -26.97
CA LYS A 90 11.29 17.55 -26.25
C LYS A 90 12.22 16.64 -25.46
N SER A 91 13.40 16.36 -26.03
CA SER A 91 14.51 15.71 -25.37
C SER A 91 14.71 16.33 -23.99
N TRP A 92 14.82 15.50 -22.93
CA TRP A 92 15.38 15.99 -21.68
C TRP A 92 16.69 16.73 -22.01
N PRO A 93 16.92 17.95 -21.51
CA PRO A 93 18.16 18.64 -21.80
C PRO A 93 19.31 17.76 -21.34
N SER A 94 20.12 17.26 -22.28
CA SER A 94 21.20 16.28 -22.05
C SER A 94 22.34 16.78 -21.14
N ASN A 95 22.21 17.96 -20.52
CA ASN A 95 23.29 18.64 -19.81
C ASN A 95 23.10 18.75 -18.28
N PHE A 96 22.28 17.92 -17.63
CA PHE A 96 22.27 17.87 -16.15
C PHE A 96 22.12 16.45 -15.58
N PRO A 97 23.23 15.80 -15.17
CA PRO A 97 23.20 14.52 -14.43
C PRO A 97 22.26 14.53 -13.21
N ARG A 98 22.09 15.70 -12.57
CA ARG A 98 21.21 15.89 -11.41
C ARG A 98 19.71 15.78 -11.71
N LEU A 99 19.27 16.09 -12.95
CA LEU A 99 17.86 15.93 -13.32
C LEU A 99 17.52 14.44 -13.45
N HIS A 100 18.42 13.67 -14.05
CA HIS A 100 18.29 12.21 -14.21
C HIS A 100 18.16 11.49 -12.86
N GLU A 101 19.00 11.86 -11.89
CA GLU A 101 18.95 11.33 -10.52
C GLU A 101 17.67 11.76 -9.77
N ALA A 102 17.18 12.99 -9.98
CA ALA A 102 15.92 13.44 -9.38
C ALA A 102 14.71 12.66 -9.91
N VAL A 103 14.63 12.45 -11.23
CA VAL A 103 13.55 11.67 -11.85
C VAL A 103 13.60 10.22 -11.38
N PHE A 104 14.79 9.59 -11.40
CA PHE A 104 14.97 8.23 -10.91
C PHE A 104 14.53 8.10 -9.44
N ASN A 105 14.94 9.02 -8.57
CA ASN A 105 14.57 8.98 -7.16
C ASN A 105 13.05 9.14 -6.93
N GLN A 106 12.37 9.91 -7.78
CA GLN A 106 10.91 10.02 -7.74
C GLN A 106 10.22 8.73 -8.20
N PHE A 107 10.77 8.03 -9.20
CA PHE A 107 10.24 6.73 -9.61
C PHE A 107 10.50 5.67 -8.56
N ASP A 108 11.70 5.66 -7.98
CA ASP A 108 12.08 4.68 -6.97
C ASP A 108 11.30 4.82 -5.65
N SER A 109 10.83 6.02 -5.30
CA SER A 109 9.96 6.18 -4.12
C SER A 109 8.67 5.37 -4.21
N ILE A 110 8.13 5.15 -5.43
CA ILE A 110 6.92 4.34 -5.68
C ILE A 110 7.15 2.85 -5.36
N ALA A 111 8.41 2.38 -5.39
CA ALA A 111 8.74 0.98 -5.13
C ALA A 111 8.81 0.61 -3.64
N VAL A 112 8.82 1.60 -2.74
CA VAL A 112 8.98 1.43 -1.28
C VAL A 112 7.73 0.80 -0.66
N PRO A 113 7.85 -0.10 0.35
CA PRO A 113 6.69 -0.65 1.05
C PRO A 113 5.81 0.45 1.66
N GLY A 114 4.52 0.42 1.38
CA GLY A 114 3.57 1.46 1.82
C GLY A 114 3.73 2.82 1.12
N ALA A 115 4.50 2.93 0.03
CA ALA A 115 4.60 4.15 -0.76
C ALA A 115 3.21 4.69 -1.15
N GLY A 116 3.04 6.00 -1.08
CA GLY A 116 1.80 6.70 -1.38
C GLY A 116 0.70 6.56 -0.34
N ILE A 117 0.79 5.64 0.62
CA ILE A 117 -0.28 5.47 1.61
C ILE A 117 -0.24 6.63 2.60
N ARG A 118 -1.31 7.44 2.65
CA ARG A 118 -1.45 8.47 3.70
C ARG A 118 -1.76 7.80 5.03
N GLN A 119 -0.99 8.12 6.05
CA GLN A 119 -1.35 7.80 7.43
C GLN A 119 -2.33 8.86 7.93
N LEU A 120 -3.58 8.46 8.17
CA LEU A 120 -4.62 9.35 8.70
C LEU A 120 -4.78 9.23 10.22
N ASP A 121 -3.78 8.72 10.92
CA ASP A 121 -3.73 8.67 12.39
C ASP A 121 -3.40 10.05 12.96
N PHE A 122 -4.27 11.02 12.72
CA PHE A 122 -4.34 12.23 13.53
C PHE A 122 -5.57 12.08 14.43
N PRO A 123 -5.43 12.16 15.76
CA PRO A 123 -6.60 12.38 16.60
C PRO A 123 -7.26 13.68 16.09
N THR A 124 -8.53 13.62 15.70
CA THR A 124 -9.33 14.79 15.30
C THR A 124 -9.21 15.92 16.34
N ASP A 125 -8.97 15.56 17.60
CA ASP A 125 -8.69 16.47 18.70
C ASP A 125 -7.56 17.46 18.39
N VAL A 126 -6.48 17.04 17.72
CA VAL A 126 -5.35 17.95 17.45
C VAL A 126 -5.73 19.02 16.43
N GLN A 127 -6.53 18.66 15.41
CA GLN A 127 -7.00 19.62 14.42
C GLN A 127 -7.99 20.63 15.04
N SER A 128 -8.90 20.16 15.91
CA SER A 128 -9.82 21.04 16.65
C SER A 128 -9.09 21.93 17.67
N MET A 129 -8.04 21.40 18.32
CA MET A 129 -7.19 22.19 19.23
C MET A 129 -6.42 23.28 18.48
N PHE A 130 -6.00 23.04 17.24
CA PHE A 130 -5.36 24.06 16.41
C PHE A 130 -6.35 25.15 15.96
N GLU A 131 -7.59 24.79 15.60
CA GLU A 131 -8.61 25.80 15.30
C GLU A 131 -8.91 26.67 16.53
N ASP A 132 -9.12 26.06 17.70
CA ASP A 132 -9.37 26.78 18.95
C ASP A 132 -8.20 27.70 19.37
N LEU A 133 -6.95 27.37 19.01
CA LEU A 133 -5.75 28.16 19.34
C LEU A 133 -5.59 29.43 18.49
N PHE A 134 -6.16 29.47 17.29
CA PHE A 134 -6.07 30.64 16.39
C PHE A 134 -7.30 31.55 16.46
N VAL A 135 -8.34 31.17 17.21
CA VAL A 135 -9.41 32.09 17.56
C VAL A 135 -8.90 33.00 18.69
N PRO A 136 -8.80 34.33 18.50
CA PRO A 136 -8.39 35.23 19.57
C PRO A 136 -9.36 35.10 20.75
N PRO A 137 -8.87 35.06 22.00
CA PRO A 137 -9.74 34.98 23.15
C PRO A 137 -10.59 36.25 23.20
N ASN A 138 -11.89 36.12 22.98
CA ASN A 138 -12.82 37.23 23.11
C ASN A 138 -12.95 37.53 24.61
N VAL A 139 -12.17 38.49 25.07
CA VAL A 139 -12.21 39.03 26.42
C VAL A 139 -13.50 39.84 26.56
N ASP A 140 -14.37 39.36 27.43
CA ASP A 140 -15.43 40.07 28.16
C ASP A 140 -16.10 41.29 27.49
N ALA A 141 -17.36 41.10 27.06
CA ALA A 141 -18.33 42.19 27.04
C ALA A 141 -19.76 41.66 27.18
N SER A 142 -20.11 41.30 28.41
CA SER A 142 -21.50 41.45 28.87
C SER A 142 -21.86 42.93 28.80
N ARG A 143 -22.67 43.36 27.81
CA ARG A 143 -23.81 44.28 27.95
C ARG A 143 -24.27 44.91 26.64
N THR A 144 -25.51 44.57 26.28
CA THR A 144 -26.57 45.41 25.67
C THR A 144 -26.36 46.10 24.32
N LEU A 145 -27.11 45.59 23.33
CA LEU A 145 -28.12 46.31 22.52
C LEU A 145 -27.79 47.77 22.14
N LEU A 146 -27.38 47.96 20.87
CA LEU A 146 -27.96 48.89 19.89
C LEU A 146 -26.94 49.15 18.76
N GLY A 147 -27.09 48.44 17.63
CA GLY A 147 -26.31 48.69 16.42
C GLY A 147 -26.55 47.59 15.39
N ALA A 148 -27.42 47.85 14.41
CA ALA A 148 -27.75 46.92 13.33
C ALA A 148 -26.49 46.57 12.50
N PRO A 149 -26.15 45.28 12.30
CA PRO A 149 -25.08 44.87 11.39
C PRO A 149 -25.61 44.75 9.94
N PRO A 150 -24.77 45.03 8.92
CA PRO A 150 -25.19 45.14 7.53
C PRO A 150 -25.55 43.79 6.91
N ALA A 151 -26.49 43.84 5.95
CA ALA A 151 -27.11 42.72 5.26
C ALA A 151 -26.10 41.68 4.74
N LEU A 152 -26.18 40.47 5.29
CA LEU A 152 -25.49 39.30 4.78
C LEU A 152 -26.17 38.85 3.48
N ILE A 153 -25.40 38.84 2.40
CA ILE A 153 -25.79 38.33 1.09
C ILE A 153 -26.12 36.83 1.23
N HIS A 154 -27.38 36.47 0.99
CA HIS A 154 -27.86 35.08 0.94
C HIS A 154 -27.16 34.31 -0.18
N LEU A 155 -26.19 33.46 0.16
CA LEU A 155 -25.80 32.35 -0.70
C LEU A 155 -26.97 31.33 -0.72
N PRO A 156 -27.34 30.73 -1.86
CA PRO A 156 -28.42 29.74 -1.90
C PRO A 156 -28.06 28.55 -1.01
N ASN A 157 -29.00 28.13 -0.14
CA ASN A 157 -28.87 26.97 0.74
C ASN A 157 -28.41 25.74 -0.06
N SER A 158 -27.13 25.40 0.00
CA SER A 158 -26.63 24.14 -0.55
C SER A 158 -27.25 23.00 0.25
N ASP A 159 -27.81 22.01 -0.44
CA ASP A 159 -28.30 20.78 0.19
C ASP A 159 -27.20 20.20 1.11
N PRO A 160 -27.53 19.78 2.34
CA PRO A 160 -26.54 19.33 3.31
C PRO A 160 -25.83 18.03 2.86
N PRO A 161 -24.57 17.82 3.29
CA PRO A 161 -23.84 16.58 3.02
C PRO A 161 -24.56 15.35 3.60
N ARG A 162 -24.47 14.22 2.90
CA ARG A 162 -25.17 12.96 3.26
C ARG A 162 -24.17 11.80 3.33
N VAL A 163 -24.41 10.87 4.25
CA VAL A 163 -23.60 9.65 4.40
C VAL A 163 -24.47 8.44 4.12
N ARG A 164 -23.88 7.43 3.47
CA ARG A 164 -24.53 6.16 3.18
C ARG A 164 -24.69 5.33 4.46
N LEU A 165 -25.86 5.46 5.08
CA LEU A 165 -26.29 4.71 6.26
C LEU A 165 -27.54 3.89 5.91
N TYR A 166 -27.77 2.76 6.59
CA TYR A 166 -28.93 1.89 6.34
C TYR A 166 -29.76 1.72 7.61
N GLY A 167 -31.04 1.38 7.46
CA GLY A 167 -32.01 1.30 8.55
C GLY A 167 -32.20 -0.09 9.17
N SER A 168 -31.51 -1.13 8.66
CA SER A 168 -31.63 -2.50 9.18
C SER A 168 -30.42 -3.38 8.82
N GLU A 169 -30.22 -4.48 9.55
CA GLU A 169 -29.19 -5.50 9.22
C GLU A 169 -29.35 -6.03 7.78
N ALA A 170 -30.59 -6.23 7.32
CA ALA A 170 -30.87 -6.74 5.98
C ALA A 170 -30.46 -5.76 4.87
N GLU A 171 -30.67 -4.46 5.09
CA GLU A 171 -30.23 -3.41 4.15
C GLU A 171 -28.70 -3.25 4.13
N ILE A 172 -28.04 -3.39 5.29
CA ILE A 172 -26.56 -3.39 5.36
C ILE A 172 -26.00 -4.59 4.60
N LEU A 173 -26.57 -5.78 4.79
CA LEU A 173 -26.19 -6.98 4.05
C LEU A 173 -26.44 -6.84 2.55
N ASN A 174 -27.56 -6.23 2.15
CA ASN A 174 -27.81 -5.90 0.74
C ASN A 174 -26.73 -4.97 0.18
N GLY A 175 -26.34 -3.93 0.94
CA GLY A 175 -25.23 -3.04 0.61
C GLY A 175 -23.88 -3.78 0.48
N TYR A 176 -23.61 -4.79 1.32
CA TYR A 176 -22.45 -5.65 1.18
C TYR A 176 -22.43 -6.37 -0.18
N TYR A 177 -23.55 -6.97 -0.59
CA TYR A 177 -23.61 -7.68 -1.88
C TYR A 177 -23.47 -6.74 -3.08
N ILE A 178 -23.92 -5.49 -2.97
CA ILE A 178 -23.77 -4.48 -4.03
C ILE A 178 -22.32 -3.98 -4.15
N PHE A 179 -21.70 -3.60 -3.02
CA PHE A 179 -20.47 -2.81 -3.04
C PHE A 179 -19.21 -3.62 -2.74
N ILE A 180 -19.31 -4.72 -1.98
CA ILE A 180 -18.16 -5.39 -1.34
C ILE A 180 -17.94 -6.80 -1.90
N HIS A 181 -19.01 -7.59 -2.01
CA HIS A 181 -18.94 -9.04 -2.25
C HIS A 181 -18.10 -9.42 -3.47
N GLN A 182 -18.27 -8.72 -4.60
CA GLN A 182 -17.55 -9.02 -5.84
C GLN A 182 -16.02 -8.84 -5.76
N TYR A 183 -15.52 -8.14 -4.75
CA TYR A 183 -14.08 -7.94 -4.51
C TYR A 183 -13.57 -8.69 -3.27
N PHE A 184 -14.46 -9.01 -2.33
CA PHE A 184 -14.15 -9.62 -1.04
C PHE A 184 -15.27 -10.55 -0.55
N PRO A 185 -15.37 -11.76 -1.13
CA PRO A 185 -16.47 -12.71 -0.88
C PRO A 185 -16.27 -13.49 0.42
N ILE A 186 -16.49 -12.83 1.56
CA ILE A 186 -16.47 -13.43 2.90
C ILE A 186 -17.76 -14.16 3.25
N PHE A 187 -18.92 -13.68 2.77
CA PHE A 187 -20.18 -14.38 2.91
C PHE A 187 -20.41 -15.36 1.74
N PRO A 188 -21.23 -16.42 1.93
CA PRO A 188 -21.76 -17.24 0.84
C PRO A 188 -22.55 -16.42 -0.19
N PRO A 189 -23.07 -17.03 -1.26
CA PRO A 189 -24.02 -16.36 -2.14
C PRO A 189 -25.24 -15.85 -1.37
N SER A 190 -25.83 -14.74 -1.84
CA SER A 190 -27.01 -14.16 -1.20
C SER A 190 -28.18 -15.13 -1.19
N HIS A 191 -28.80 -15.33 -0.02
CA HIS A 191 -29.99 -16.15 0.14
C HIS A 191 -31.27 -15.45 -0.35
N THR A 192 -31.25 -14.12 -0.46
CA THR A 192 -32.32 -13.28 -1.02
C THR A 192 -31.84 -12.58 -2.29
N PRO A 193 -32.73 -12.27 -3.25
CA PRO A 193 -32.36 -11.47 -4.41
C PRO A 193 -31.77 -10.12 -3.99
N ILE A 194 -30.69 -9.68 -4.64
CA ILE A 194 -30.10 -8.37 -4.39
C ILE A 194 -31.12 -7.29 -4.77
N THR A 195 -31.56 -6.53 -3.78
CA THR A 195 -32.58 -5.48 -3.91
C THR A 195 -31.93 -4.12 -4.21
N ALA A 196 -32.78 -3.12 -4.49
CA ALA A 196 -32.33 -1.75 -4.71
C ALA A 196 -31.53 -1.20 -3.52
N ASP A 197 -30.57 -0.35 -3.82
CA ASP A 197 -29.77 0.39 -2.86
C ASP A 197 -30.63 1.48 -2.18
N ARG A 198 -30.87 1.33 -0.88
CA ARG A 198 -31.77 2.19 -0.09
C ARG A 198 -31.08 2.80 1.13
N PRO A 199 -30.07 3.67 0.95
CA PRO A 199 -29.52 4.41 2.07
C PRO A 199 -30.53 5.43 2.61
N LEU A 200 -30.45 5.69 3.91
CA LEU A 200 -31.29 6.64 4.62
C LEU A 200 -31.08 8.06 4.08
N ALA A 201 -32.18 8.78 3.82
CA ALA A 201 -32.14 10.10 3.21
C ALA A 201 -31.75 11.25 4.17
N SER A 202 -31.67 10.97 5.48
CA SER A 202 -31.36 11.98 6.49
C SER A 202 -29.96 12.58 6.25
N PRO A 203 -29.82 13.92 6.32
CA PRO A 203 -28.50 14.52 6.31
C PRO A 203 -27.66 13.99 7.47
N GLY A 204 -26.40 13.68 7.20
CA GLY A 204 -25.49 13.26 8.27
C GLY A 204 -25.28 14.46 9.19
N LYS A 205 -25.33 14.21 10.50
CA LYS A 205 -25.09 15.25 11.51
C LYS A 205 -23.71 15.00 12.10
N VAL A 206 -22.80 15.97 11.96
CA VAL A 206 -21.59 15.98 12.80
C VAL A 206 -22.05 16.38 14.19
N SER A 207 -22.08 15.42 15.13
CA SER A 207 -22.13 15.79 16.54
C SER A 207 -20.84 16.56 16.83
N ASN A 208 -20.94 17.75 17.42
CA ASN A 208 -19.75 18.43 17.95
C ASN A 208 -19.10 17.45 18.96
N PRO A 209 -17.81 17.09 18.86
CA PRO A 209 -17.18 16.18 19.81
C PRO A 209 -17.30 16.65 21.28
N LYS A 210 -17.58 17.95 21.50
CA LYS A 210 -17.85 18.53 22.83
C LYS A 210 -19.32 18.43 23.28
N SER A 211 -20.27 18.03 22.43
CA SER A 211 -21.67 17.80 22.83
C SER A 211 -21.88 16.33 23.14
N THR A 212 -22.04 16.02 24.43
CA THR A 212 -22.40 14.68 24.96
C THR A 212 -23.75 14.17 24.47
N THR A 213 -24.54 15.01 23.79
CA THR A 213 -25.71 14.58 23.03
C THR A 213 -25.24 13.91 21.74
N GLU A 214 -24.95 12.61 21.80
CA GLU A 214 -24.92 11.75 20.62
C GLU A 214 -26.20 12.03 19.84
N THR A 215 -26.09 12.58 18.62
CA THR A 215 -27.26 12.56 17.73
C THR A 215 -27.57 11.08 17.51
N PRO A 216 -28.74 10.57 17.95
CA PRO A 216 -29.01 9.15 17.81
C PRO A 216 -28.99 8.80 16.33
N LEU A 217 -28.11 7.87 15.95
CA LEU A 217 -28.24 7.17 14.69
C LEU A 217 -29.68 6.68 14.58
N SER A 218 -30.33 6.88 13.43
CA SER A 218 -31.69 6.36 13.21
C SER A 218 -31.74 4.83 13.34
N TYR A 219 -30.60 4.17 13.09
CA TYR A 219 -30.40 2.76 13.32
C TYR A 219 -28.94 2.50 13.70
N THR A 220 -28.72 1.76 14.79
CA THR A 220 -27.39 1.29 15.20
C THR A 220 -27.26 -0.19 14.86
N PRO A 221 -26.32 -0.58 13.98
CA PRO A 221 -26.04 -1.98 13.69
C PRO A 221 -25.61 -2.72 14.96
N ARG A 222 -26.02 -3.98 15.13
CA ARG A 222 -25.81 -4.73 16.37
C ARG A 222 -24.73 -5.80 16.28
N SER A 223 -24.41 -6.23 15.07
CA SER A 223 -23.40 -7.27 14.81
C SER A 223 -22.04 -6.63 14.49
N PRO A 224 -20.91 -7.20 14.94
CA PRO A 224 -19.57 -6.71 14.63
C PRO A 224 -19.32 -6.69 13.12
N ILE A 225 -19.86 -7.67 12.37
CA ILE A 225 -19.68 -7.69 10.91
C ILE A 225 -20.50 -6.61 10.24
N THR A 226 -21.72 -6.32 10.69
CA THR A 226 -22.53 -5.26 10.07
C THR A 226 -22.06 -3.86 10.47
N LEU A 227 -21.49 -3.69 11.66
CA LEU A 227 -20.71 -2.51 12.03
C LEU A 227 -19.49 -2.36 11.11
N ALA A 228 -18.68 -3.41 10.90
CA ALA A 228 -17.51 -3.34 10.03
C ALA A 228 -17.87 -3.07 8.56
N ILE A 229 -18.96 -3.66 8.05
CA ILE A 229 -19.49 -3.38 6.71
C ILE A 229 -19.97 -1.93 6.63
N SER A 230 -20.66 -1.43 7.66
CA SER A 230 -21.12 -0.04 7.71
C SER A 230 -19.94 0.94 7.69
N ALA A 231 -18.79 0.58 8.29
CA ALA A 231 -17.57 1.39 8.20
C ALA A 231 -17.08 1.54 6.75
N ILE A 232 -17.17 0.48 5.93
CA ILE A 232 -16.82 0.54 4.50
C ILE A 232 -17.90 1.28 3.70
N LEU A 233 -19.18 0.99 3.94
CA LEU A 233 -20.28 1.58 3.19
C LEU A 233 -20.41 3.08 3.45
N ALA A 234 -20.16 3.56 4.68
CA ALA A 234 -20.15 4.98 5.01
C ALA A 234 -19.15 5.80 4.18
N LEU A 235 -18.07 5.18 3.69
CA LEU A 235 -17.07 5.81 2.82
C LEU A 235 -17.54 5.98 1.37
N VAL A 236 -18.52 5.18 0.92
CA VAL A 236 -19.08 5.26 -0.44
C VAL A 236 -20.04 6.46 -0.53
N PRO A 237 -19.89 7.35 -1.52
CA PRO A 237 -20.78 8.49 -1.71
C PRO A 237 -22.27 8.12 -1.67
N HIS A 238 -23.05 8.95 -0.96
CA HIS A 238 -24.50 8.82 -0.93
C HIS A 238 -25.08 9.33 -2.26
N PRO A 239 -26.06 8.64 -2.88
CA PRO A 239 -26.59 8.99 -4.20
C PRO A 239 -27.25 10.38 -4.27
N LYS A 240 -27.82 10.83 -3.15
CA LYS A 240 -28.41 12.17 -3.01
C LYS A 240 -27.43 13.23 -2.46
N ASP A 241 -26.16 12.93 -2.26
CA ASP A 241 -25.19 13.96 -1.83
C ASP A 241 -24.91 14.90 -3.02
N PRO A 242 -25.19 16.22 -2.92
CA PRO A 242 -24.99 17.14 -4.05
C PRO A 242 -23.51 17.37 -4.37
N ASN A 243 -22.59 17.20 -3.42
CA ASN A 243 -21.16 17.42 -3.62
C ASN A 243 -20.30 16.43 -2.82
N PRO A 244 -20.25 15.16 -3.23
CA PRO A 244 -19.57 14.10 -2.48
C PRO A 244 -18.05 14.27 -2.40
N SER A 245 -17.44 15.09 -3.25
CA SER A 245 -16.02 15.42 -3.24
C SER A 245 -15.68 16.64 -2.37
N SER A 246 -16.68 17.34 -1.83
CA SER A 246 -16.45 18.46 -0.91
C SER A 246 -15.73 18.01 0.37
N PRO A 247 -14.84 18.84 0.95
CA PRO A 247 -14.14 18.52 2.20
C PRO A 247 -15.09 18.14 3.33
N GLN A 248 -16.23 18.83 3.45
CA GLN A 248 -17.27 18.55 4.44
C GLN A 248 -17.87 17.15 4.27
N SER A 249 -18.19 16.74 3.04
CA SER A 249 -18.76 15.41 2.77
C SER A 249 -17.74 14.30 3.01
N VAL A 250 -16.48 14.51 2.62
CA VAL A 250 -15.39 13.56 2.87
C VAL A 250 -15.15 13.40 4.38
N GLU A 251 -15.08 14.51 5.13
CA GLU A 251 -14.90 14.49 6.58
C GLU A 251 -16.06 13.82 7.31
N LEU A 252 -17.30 14.09 6.88
CA LEU A 252 -18.49 13.46 7.41
C LEU A 252 -18.47 11.94 7.19
N ARG A 253 -18.17 11.48 5.98
CA ARG A 253 -18.02 10.04 5.68
C ARG A 253 -16.92 9.40 6.54
N ARG A 254 -15.77 10.06 6.68
CA ARG A 254 -14.66 9.61 7.54
C ARG A 254 -15.09 9.46 8.99
N PHE A 255 -15.83 10.43 9.52
CA PHE A 255 -16.31 10.42 10.90
C PHE A 255 -17.19 9.20 11.18
N TYR A 256 -18.23 8.98 10.37
CA TYR A 256 -19.12 7.82 10.53
C TYR A 256 -18.39 6.49 10.31
N ALA A 257 -17.51 6.42 9.31
CA ALA A 257 -16.70 5.21 9.08
C ALA A 257 -15.82 4.87 10.29
N GLN A 258 -15.22 5.89 10.92
CA GLN A 258 -14.41 5.72 12.11
C GLN A 258 -15.25 5.26 13.31
N LEU A 259 -16.42 5.86 13.55
CA LEU A 259 -17.35 5.44 14.60
C LEU A 259 -17.74 3.97 14.45
N PHE A 260 -18.15 3.54 13.25
CA PHE A 260 -18.50 2.14 13.00
C PHE A 260 -17.30 1.21 13.14
N SER A 261 -16.10 1.65 12.73
CA SER A 261 -14.90 0.82 12.87
C SER A 261 -14.53 0.57 14.34
N GLN A 262 -14.72 1.57 15.21
CA GLN A 262 -14.48 1.45 16.65
C GLN A 262 -15.53 0.56 17.30
N ALA A 263 -16.81 0.83 17.05
CA ALA A 263 -17.91 0.01 17.55
C ALA A 263 -17.80 -1.46 17.09
N ALA A 264 -17.39 -1.71 15.85
CA ALA A 264 -17.15 -3.07 15.35
C ALA A 264 -16.05 -3.77 16.14
N PHE A 265 -14.93 -3.07 16.37
CA PHE A 265 -13.80 -3.63 17.11
C PHE A 265 -14.14 -3.88 18.59
N GLU A 266 -14.79 -2.93 19.25
CA GLU A 266 -15.28 -3.07 20.63
C GLU A 266 -16.28 -4.22 20.76
N SER A 267 -17.20 -4.36 19.79
CA SER A 267 -18.12 -5.51 19.74
C SER A 267 -17.38 -6.85 19.65
N VAL A 268 -16.30 -6.94 18.87
CA VAL A 268 -15.47 -8.16 18.79
C VAL A 268 -14.78 -8.46 20.12
N GLU A 269 -14.17 -7.46 20.76
CA GLU A 269 -13.48 -7.65 22.04
C GLU A 269 -14.48 -8.05 23.14
N SER A 270 -15.66 -7.42 23.18
CA SER A 270 -16.72 -7.77 24.14
C SER A 270 -17.25 -9.20 24.02
N GLU A 271 -17.22 -9.80 22.82
CA GLU A 271 -17.59 -11.21 22.61
C GLU A 271 -16.52 -12.18 23.14
N SER A 272 -15.27 -11.73 23.23
CA SER A 272 -14.19 -12.53 23.81
C SER A 272 -14.13 -12.44 25.34
N GLU A 273 -14.82 -11.48 25.94
CA GLU A 273 -14.90 -11.31 27.38
C GLU A 273 -15.85 -12.36 28.00
N LEU A 274 -15.28 -13.28 28.80
CA LEU A 274 -16.07 -14.14 29.67
C LEU A 274 -16.57 -13.30 30.85
N ALA A 275 -17.86 -12.93 30.87
CA ALA A 275 -18.45 -12.15 31.97
C ALA A 275 -18.15 -12.79 33.36
N GLU A 276 -18.19 -14.11 33.43
CA GLU A 276 -17.85 -14.89 34.63
C GLU A 276 -16.38 -14.79 35.06
N SER A 277 -15.45 -14.42 34.17
CA SER A 277 -14.04 -14.23 34.53
C SER A 277 -13.88 -13.11 35.56
N SER A 278 -14.75 -12.10 35.52
CA SER A 278 -14.74 -10.99 36.47
C SER A 278 -15.34 -11.35 37.83
N ALA A 279 -16.35 -12.23 37.85
CA ALA A 279 -17.13 -12.55 39.05
C ALA A 279 -16.72 -13.86 39.74
N SER A 280 -16.29 -14.88 38.98
CA SER A 280 -15.91 -16.22 39.44
C SER A 280 -15.00 -16.89 38.41
N PRO A 281 -13.67 -16.64 38.47
CA PRO A 281 -12.72 -17.19 37.50
C PRO A 281 -12.78 -18.72 37.34
N SER A 282 -13.13 -19.45 38.41
CA SER A 282 -13.30 -20.91 38.38
C SER A 282 -14.50 -21.36 37.54
N GLN A 283 -15.62 -20.62 37.56
CA GLN A 283 -16.79 -20.89 36.73
C GLN A 283 -16.54 -20.53 35.26
N ALA A 284 -15.81 -19.44 35.02
CA ALA A 284 -15.42 -19.01 33.68
C ALA A 284 -14.63 -20.09 32.91
N LEU A 285 -13.84 -20.91 33.62
CA LEU A 285 -13.11 -22.04 33.04
C LEU A 285 -14.02 -23.24 32.68
N LEU A 286 -15.19 -23.35 33.33
CA LEU A 286 -16.14 -24.44 33.10
C LEU A 286 -17.08 -24.14 31.92
N ASN A 287 -17.36 -22.87 31.65
CA ASN A 287 -18.19 -22.48 30.52
C ASN A 287 -17.38 -22.47 29.22
N GLU A 288 -17.61 -23.45 28.36
CA GLU A 288 -17.15 -23.41 26.98
C GLU A 288 -17.80 -22.22 26.27
N ASN A 289 -16.97 -21.29 25.75
CA ASN A 289 -17.28 -20.08 24.99
C ASN A 289 -18.79 -19.83 24.73
N PRO A 290 -19.43 -18.87 25.42
CA PRO A 290 -20.85 -18.60 25.22
C PRO A 290 -21.12 -18.19 23.77
N ILE A 291 -21.96 -18.95 23.07
CA ILE A 291 -22.44 -18.57 21.73
C ILE A 291 -23.14 -17.19 21.84
N PRO A 292 -22.76 -16.19 21.03
CA PRO A 292 -23.36 -14.87 21.12
C PRO A 292 -24.88 -14.94 20.90
N LYS A 293 -25.66 -14.44 21.85
CA LYS A 293 -27.14 -14.41 21.81
C LYS A 293 -27.66 -13.26 20.96
N ARG A 294 -27.34 -13.23 19.67
CA ARG A 294 -27.85 -12.23 18.71
C ARG A 294 -28.56 -12.86 17.51
N SER A 295 -29.33 -12.03 16.81
CA SER A 295 -29.96 -12.43 15.55
C SER A 295 -28.90 -12.70 14.48
N VAL A 296 -29.09 -13.78 13.74
CA VAL A 296 -28.23 -14.16 12.61
C VAL A 296 -28.34 -13.12 11.50
N VAL A 297 -27.21 -12.58 11.03
CA VAL A 297 -27.18 -11.63 9.89
C VAL A 297 -27.44 -12.34 8.57
N HIS A 298 -26.89 -13.55 8.40
CA HIS A 298 -27.05 -14.35 7.19
C HIS A 298 -27.36 -15.83 7.54
N PRO A 299 -28.45 -16.44 7.02
CA PRO A 299 -28.94 -17.75 7.48
C PRO A 299 -27.95 -18.90 7.32
N HIS A 300 -27.00 -18.79 6.38
CA HIS A 300 -25.93 -19.77 6.15
C HIS A 300 -24.58 -19.40 6.79
N VAL A 301 -24.55 -18.43 7.71
CA VAL A 301 -23.35 -18.00 8.41
C VAL A 301 -23.62 -18.09 9.91
N PRO A 302 -22.91 -18.97 10.63
CA PRO A 302 -23.09 -19.11 12.07
C PRO A 302 -22.49 -17.89 12.78
N VAL A 303 -23.15 -17.46 13.87
CA VAL A 303 -22.90 -16.16 14.54
C VAL A 303 -21.46 -16.03 15.04
N GLU A 304 -20.83 -17.15 15.41
CA GLU A 304 -19.47 -17.23 15.92
C GLU A 304 -18.41 -16.84 14.86
N LEU A 305 -18.74 -16.88 13.56
CA LEU A 305 -17.84 -16.41 12.51
C LEU A 305 -17.85 -14.89 12.36
N GLU A 306 -18.91 -14.21 12.80
CA GLU A 306 -19.10 -12.78 12.52
C GLU A 306 -17.96 -11.91 13.05
N ALA A 307 -17.38 -12.26 14.21
CA ALA A 307 -16.21 -11.56 14.75
C ALA A 307 -14.95 -11.72 13.88
N ILE A 308 -14.69 -12.93 13.37
CA ILE A 308 -13.61 -13.18 12.39
C ILE A 308 -13.85 -12.33 11.14
N LEU A 309 -15.06 -12.41 10.58
CA LEU A 309 -15.40 -11.68 9.36
C LEU A 309 -15.27 -10.16 9.55
N ALA A 310 -15.68 -9.63 10.70
CA ALA A 310 -15.56 -8.22 11.05
C ALA A 310 -14.09 -7.79 11.06
N LEU A 311 -13.20 -8.55 11.69
CA LEU A 311 -11.77 -8.29 11.72
C LEU A 311 -11.14 -8.30 10.31
N LEU A 312 -11.61 -9.17 9.40
CA LEU A 312 -11.15 -9.17 8.00
C LEU A 312 -11.55 -7.90 7.26
N VAL A 313 -12.79 -7.43 7.44
CA VAL A 313 -13.25 -6.16 6.86
C VAL A 313 -12.50 -4.98 7.46
N LEU A 314 -12.32 -4.95 8.78
CA LEU A 314 -11.53 -3.93 9.47
C LEU A 314 -10.07 -3.92 9.05
N SER A 315 -9.47 -5.07 8.73
CA SER A 315 -8.12 -5.13 8.17
C SER A 315 -8.02 -4.34 6.86
N VAL A 316 -9.02 -4.46 5.98
CA VAL A 316 -9.07 -3.69 4.72
C VAL A 316 -9.36 -2.21 4.97
N TYR A 317 -10.21 -1.88 5.95
CA TYR A 317 -10.45 -0.50 6.38
C TYR A 317 -9.15 0.18 6.87
N GLU A 318 -8.40 -0.46 7.76
CA GLU A 318 -7.14 0.08 8.29
C GLU A 318 -6.11 0.30 7.17
N TYR A 319 -6.09 -0.58 6.17
CA TYR A 319 -5.23 -0.45 4.99
C TYR A 319 -5.67 0.69 4.06
N GLY A 320 -6.89 0.64 3.54
CA GLY A 320 -7.35 1.52 2.47
C GLY A 320 -7.76 2.90 2.97
N GLN A 321 -8.41 2.98 4.12
CA GLN A 321 -8.89 4.26 4.64
C GLN A 321 -7.85 4.93 5.51
N ARG A 322 -7.26 4.22 6.47
CA ARG A 322 -6.36 4.84 7.46
C ARG A 322 -4.87 4.77 7.11
N GLY A 323 -4.50 3.88 6.20
CA GLY A 323 -3.11 3.64 5.84
C GLY A 323 -2.26 3.05 6.98
N ASN A 324 -2.90 2.48 7.99
CA ASN A 324 -2.23 1.92 9.17
C ASN A 324 -1.97 0.42 8.96
N LEU A 325 -0.80 0.12 8.38
CA LEU A 325 -0.38 -1.25 8.11
C LEU A 325 -0.18 -2.09 9.39
N ALA A 326 0.18 -1.46 10.50
CA ALA A 326 0.33 -2.16 11.78
C ALA A 326 -1.02 -2.65 12.30
N LYS A 327 -2.05 -1.77 12.31
CA LYS A 327 -3.41 -2.16 12.69
C LYS A 327 -4.00 -3.16 11.71
N MET A 328 -3.82 -2.99 10.40
CA MET A 328 -4.23 -3.97 9.38
C MET A 328 -3.74 -5.38 9.73
N ARG A 329 -2.45 -5.52 10.04
CA ARG A 329 -1.82 -6.80 10.41
C ARG A 329 -2.33 -7.32 11.74
N ASN A 330 -2.52 -6.45 12.74
CA ASN A 330 -3.06 -6.84 14.03
C ASN A 330 -4.48 -7.40 13.89
N ARG A 331 -5.36 -6.77 13.09
CA ARG A 331 -6.72 -7.28 12.83
C ARG A 331 -6.71 -8.62 12.12
N ALA A 332 -5.88 -8.78 11.08
CA ALA A 332 -5.73 -10.06 10.40
C ALA A 332 -5.15 -11.15 11.33
N GLY A 333 -4.22 -10.79 12.21
CA GLY A 333 -3.64 -11.68 13.22
C GLY A 333 -4.65 -12.14 14.27
N GLN A 334 -5.50 -11.24 14.77
CA GLN A 334 -6.61 -11.59 15.65
C GLN A 334 -7.59 -12.56 14.96
N ALA A 335 -7.98 -12.26 13.72
CA ALA A 335 -8.84 -13.14 12.93
C ALA A 335 -8.23 -14.54 12.75
N TYR A 336 -6.92 -14.62 12.53
CA TYR A 336 -6.18 -15.87 12.43
C TYR A 336 -6.21 -16.68 13.72
N VAL A 337 -5.93 -16.08 14.87
CA VAL A 337 -5.98 -16.76 16.17
C VAL A 337 -7.39 -17.31 16.44
N MET A 338 -8.43 -16.50 16.20
CA MET A 338 -9.82 -16.93 16.35
C MET A 338 -10.16 -18.10 15.43
N ALA A 339 -9.79 -18.02 14.14
CA ALA A 339 -10.03 -19.08 13.17
C ALA A 339 -9.29 -20.39 13.52
N MET A 340 -8.08 -20.28 14.07
CA MET A 340 -7.31 -21.43 14.56
C MET A 340 -7.97 -22.09 15.77
N ASN A 341 -8.43 -21.28 16.75
CA ASN A 341 -9.13 -21.78 17.94
C ASN A 341 -10.44 -22.50 17.59
N MET A 342 -11.12 -22.04 16.54
CA MET A 342 -12.32 -22.69 15.99
C MET A 342 -12.02 -23.88 15.06
N SER A 343 -10.74 -24.25 14.90
CA SER A 343 -10.29 -25.31 13.99
C SER A 343 -10.78 -25.15 12.55
N LEU A 344 -11.00 -23.91 12.09
CA LEU A 344 -11.46 -23.62 10.73
C LEU A 344 -10.43 -23.98 9.66
N HIS A 345 -9.18 -24.21 10.06
CA HIS A 345 -8.11 -24.69 9.21
C HIS A 345 -8.18 -26.20 8.93
N ALA A 346 -8.92 -26.96 9.75
CA ALA A 346 -9.03 -28.41 9.68
C ALA A 346 -10.48 -28.91 9.53
N LEU A 347 -11.29 -28.23 8.71
CA LEU A 347 -12.68 -28.62 8.47
C LEU A 347 -12.78 -29.93 7.67
N PRO A 348 -13.73 -30.81 8.01
CA PRO A 348 -13.98 -32.02 7.23
C PRO A 348 -14.54 -31.69 5.84
N PRO A 349 -14.41 -32.60 4.85
CA PRO A 349 -14.98 -32.41 3.51
C PRO A 349 -16.51 -32.48 3.47
N LYS A 350 -17.17 -32.79 4.59
CA LYS A 350 -18.63 -32.89 4.70
C LYS A 350 -19.30 -31.53 4.45
N ASP A 351 -20.25 -31.52 3.51
CA ASP A 351 -21.13 -30.37 3.29
C ASP A 351 -22.23 -30.32 4.36
N ASN A 352 -22.51 -29.09 4.81
CA ASN A 352 -23.67 -28.72 5.63
C ASN A 352 -24.01 -27.26 5.29
N ILE A 353 -25.12 -26.74 5.82
CA ILE A 353 -25.61 -25.39 5.51
C ILE A 353 -24.61 -24.26 5.83
N PHE A 354 -23.66 -24.49 6.74
CA PHE A 354 -22.64 -23.53 7.17
C PHE A 354 -21.23 -23.82 6.59
N ALA A 355 -21.06 -24.92 5.86
CA ALA A 355 -19.75 -25.39 5.41
C ALA A 355 -19.06 -24.35 4.51
N GLU A 356 -19.80 -23.75 3.58
CA GLU A 356 -19.27 -22.72 2.68
C GLU A 356 -18.81 -21.47 3.44
N ALA A 357 -19.61 -20.99 4.40
CA ALA A 357 -19.24 -19.83 5.23
C ALA A 357 -17.95 -20.10 6.04
N LYS A 358 -17.83 -21.29 6.63
CA LYS A 358 -16.63 -21.69 7.38
C LYS A 358 -15.40 -21.77 6.48
N ARG A 359 -15.52 -22.32 5.26
CA ARG A 359 -14.44 -22.36 4.26
C ARG A 359 -14.01 -20.94 3.84
N ARG A 360 -14.97 -20.05 3.53
CA ARG A 360 -14.67 -18.65 3.16
C ARG A 360 -14.00 -17.91 4.31
N ALA A 361 -14.50 -18.06 5.54
CA ALA A 361 -13.90 -17.43 6.73
C ALA A 361 -12.43 -17.85 6.91
N TRP A 362 -12.12 -19.15 6.80
CA TRP A 362 -10.75 -19.63 6.88
C TRP A 362 -9.86 -19.08 5.76
N TRP A 363 -10.24 -19.30 4.50
CA TRP A 363 -9.37 -18.97 3.37
C TRP A 363 -9.23 -17.46 3.15
N MET A 364 -10.24 -16.66 3.51
CA MET A 364 -10.12 -15.19 3.53
C MET A 364 -9.28 -14.69 4.71
N THR A 365 -9.24 -15.43 5.82
CA THR A 365 -8.31 -15.16 6.93
C THR A 365 -6.86 -15.41 6.49
N TYR A 366 -6.58 -16.58 5.91
CA TYR A 366 -5.28 -16.90 5.31
C TYR A 366 -4.86 -15.82 4.29
N TYR A 367 -5.76 -15.46 3.37
CA TYR A 367 -5.53 -14.41 2.37
C TYR A 367 -5.15 -13.07 3.01
N SER A 368 -5.88 -12.63 4.04
CA SER A 368 -5.70 -11.33 4.67
C SER A 368 -4.41 -11.25 5.48
N VAL A 369 -4.01 -12.32 6.17
CA VAL A 369 -2.72 -12.39 6.87
C VAL A 369 -1.56 -12.31 5.87
N CYS A 370 -1.62 -13.09 4.80
CA CYS A 370 -0.63 -13.02 3.71
C CYS A 370 -0.58 -11.60 3.12
N GLN A 371 -1.74 -10.97 2.94
CA GLN A 371 -1.82 -9.61 2.41
C GLN A 371 -1.12 -8.60 3.32
N GLY A 372 -1.26 -8.73 4.64
CA GLY A 372 -0.57 -7.90 5.63
C GLY A 372 0.96 -7.96 5.49
N SER A 373 1.52 -9.16 5.30
CA SER A 373 2.95 -9.35 5.05
C SER A 373 3.39 -8.78 3.69
N ILE A 374 2.57 -8.94 2.65
CA ILE A 374 2.87 -8.44 1.29
C ILE A 374 2.96 -6.92 1.25
N VAL A 375 1.95 -6.21 1.77
CA VAL A 375 1.93 -4.72 1.72
C VAL A 375 2.98 -4.09 2.63
N SER A 376 3.28 -4.75 3.75
CA SER A 376 4.29 -4.28 4.70
C SER A 376 5.71 -4.70 4.31
N THR A 377 5.86 -5.59 3.32
CA THR A 377 7.14 -6.24 2.96
C THR A 377 7.85 -6.78 4.20
N THR A 378 7.11 -7.54 5.01
CA THR A 378 7.62 -8.22 6.19
C THR A 378 7.58 -9.73 6.00
N PRO A 379 8.42 -10.50 6.71
CA PRO A 379 8.36 -11.95 6.66
C PRO A 379 6.94 -12.48 6.91
N PRO A 380 6.55 -13.59 6.25
CA PRO A 380 5.27 -14.23 6.48
C PRO A 380 5.15 -14.74 7.92
N THR A 381 3.98 -14.56 8.54
CA THR A 381 3.66 -15.14 9.85
C THR A 381 3.04 -16.53 9.75
N ILE A 382 2.58 -16.93 8.56
CA ILE A 382 1.99 -18.23 8.26
C ILE A 382 2.93 -19.00 7.33
N ILE A 383 3.08 -20.31 7.57
CA ILE A 383 3.77 -21.23 6.67
C ILE A 383 2.78 -21.66 5.58
N GLY A 384 3.06 -21.32 4.32
CA GLY A 384 2.13 -21.55 3.21
C GLY A 384 1.74 -23.01 3.00
N ASP A 385 2.66 -23.94 3.25
CA ASP A 385 2.49 -25.38 3.08
C ASP A 385 2.26 -26.12 4.41
N ASP A 386 1.64 -25.46 5.39
CA ASP A 386 1.32 -26.10 6.66
C ASP A 386 0.36 -27.28 6.43
N ARG A 387 0.85 -28.49 6.71
CA ARG A 387 0.09 -29.75 6.52
C ARG A 387 -1.18 -29.82 7.37
N ARG A 388 -1.32 -28.97 8.39
CA ARG A 388 -2.54 -28.86 9.21
C ARG A 388 -3.69 -28.20 8.46
N PHE A 389 -3.42 -27.48 7.38
CA PHE A 389 -4.44 -26.77 6.60
C PHE A 389 -5.11 -27.73 5.61
N VAL A 390 -6.09 -28.49 6.11
CA VAL A 390 -6.81 -29.53 5.34
C VAL A 390 -8.21 -29.10 4.89
N THR A 391 -8.64 -27.88 5.23
CA THR A 391 -9.95 -27.36 4.87
C THR A 391 -10.14 -27.26 3.36
N PRO A 392 -11.20 -27.84 2.77
CA PRO A 392 -11.48 -27.70 1.35
C PRO A 392 -11.63 -26.23 0.93
N TYR A 393 -11.26 -25.91 -0.31
CA TYR A 393 -11.50 -24.57 -0.85
C TYR A 393 -12.99 -24.25 -0.96
N PRO A 394 -13.40 -22.98 -0.84
CA PRO A 394 -14.77 -22.57 -1.15
C PRO A 394 -15.02 -22.72 -2.65
N ARG A 395 -16.29 -22.62 -3.08
CA ARG A 395 -16.66 -22.91 -4.47
C ARG A 395 -17.42 -21.76 -5.10
N PHE A 396 -17.09 -21.45 -6.34
CA PHE A 396 -17.98 -20.71 -7.25
C PHE A 396 -18.63 -21.71 -8.20
N ALA A 397 -19.96 -21.65 -8.34
CA ALA A 397 -20.70 -22.57 -9.22
C ALA A 397 -20.29 -22.41 -10.70
N SER A 398 -19.98 -21.18 -11.12
CA SER A 398 -19.56 -20.83 -12.47
C SER A 398 -18.06 -20.98 -12.72
N ASP A 399 -17.23 -21.11 -11.68
CA ASP A 399 -15.78 -21.26 -11.80
C ASP A 399 -15.20 -22.10 -10.64
N PRO A 400 -15.22 -23.44 -10.77
CA PRO A 400 -14.74 -24.35 -9.72
C PRO A 400 -13.29 -24.10 -9.28
N ASP A 401 -12.45 -23.57 -10.18
CA ASP A 401 -11.04 -23.31 -9.91
C ASP A 401 -10.76 -21.90 -9.37
N GLY A 402 -11.76 -21.02 -9.31
CA GLY A 402 -11.55 -19.61 -8.97
C GLY A 402 -10.87 -19.41 -7.61
N TRP A 403 -11.29 -20.16 -6.58
CA TRP A 403 -10.67 -20.10 -5.25
C TRP A 403 -9.28 -20.74 -5.18
N SER A 404 -9.07 -21.87 -5.86
CA SER A 404 -7.76 -22.54 -5.87
C SER A 404 -6.70 -21.65 -6.55
N ILE A 405 -7.08 -20.99 -7.64
CA ILE A 405 -6.24 -20.03 -8.36
C ILE A 405 -5.96 -18.79 -7.52
N LEU A 406 -6.96 -18.24 -6.83
CA LEU A 406 -6.78 -17.10 -5.92
C LEU A 406 -5.76 -17.40 -4.84
N LEU A 407 -5.84 -18.58 -4.21
CA LEU A 407 -4.96 -18.95 -3.10
C LEU A 407 -3.55 -19.29 -3.56
N ARG A 408 -3.40 -20.01 -4.68
CA ARG A 408 -2.08 -20.23 -5.33
C ARG A 408 -1.44 -18.90 -5.73
N THR A 409 -2.23 -17.97 -6.25
CA THR A 409 -1.79 -16.61 -6.58
C THR A 409 -1.32 -15.85 -5.35
N GLN A 410 -2.10 -15.89 -4.26
CA GLN A 410 -1.75 -15.21 -3.02
C GLN A 410 -0.42 -15.72 -2.46
N HIS A 411 -0.23 -17.05 -2.47
CA HIS A 411 1.01 -17.68 -2.03
C HIS A 411 2.21 -17.33 -2.93
N ALA A 412 2.02 -17.31 -4.26
CA ALA A 412 3.06 -16.89 -5.19
C ALA A 412 3.49 -15.43 -4.97
N LEU A 413 2.54 -14.51 -4.74
CA LEU A 413 2.85 -13.11 -4.45
C LEU A 413 3.53 -12.90 -3.08
N LEU A 414 3.12 -13.66 -2.06
CA LEU A 414 3.80 -13.69 -0.77
C LEU A 414 5.26 -14.15 -0.92
N THR A 415 5.46 -15.22 -1.68
CA THR A 415 6.79 -15.78 -1.96
C THR A 415 7.65 -14.81 -2.76
N ALA A 416 7.09 -14.13 -3.77
CA ALA A 416 7.80 -13.10 -4.52
C ALA A 416 8.20 -11.90 -3.65
N THR A 417 7.38 -11.58 -2.64
CA THR A 417 7.73 -10.54 -1.66
C THR A 417 8.86 -10.98 -0.74
N GLN A 418 8.84 -12.25 -0.30
CA GLN A 418 9.93 -12.84 0.49
C GLN A 418 11.24 -12.90 -0.31
N PHE A 419 11.19 -13.27 -1.60
CA PHE A 419 12.33 -13.20 -2.50
C PHE A 419 12.94 -11.79 -2.58
N VAL A 420 12.12 -10.73 -2.63
CA VAL A 420 12.62 -9.35 -2.61
C VAL A 420 13.32 -9.00 -1.28
N ILE A 421 12.82 -9.50 -0.14
CA ILE A 421 13.45 -9.30 1.17
C ILE A 421 14.83 -9.98 1.17
N GLU A 422 14.91 -11.23 0.75
CA GLU A 422 16.15 -12.02 0.66
C GLU A 422 17.15 -11.37 -0.29
N LEU A 423 16.73 -11.00 -1.50
CA LEU A 423 17.55 -10.27 -2.47
C LEU A 423 18.16 -9.01 -1.84
N ASN A 424 17.35 -8.18 -1.18
CA ASN A 424 17.84 -6.96 -0.54
C ASN A 424 18.82 -7.25 0.60
N GLN A 425 18.63 -8.34 1.35
CA GLN A 425 19.58 -8.76 2.39
C GLN A 425 20.90 -9.21 1.77
N THR A 426 20.85 -10.04 0.73
CA THR A 426 22.03 -10.51 -0.03
C THR A 426 22.81 -9.35 -0.65
N LEU A 427 22.11 -8.34 -1.19
CA LEU A 427 22.73 -7.12 -1.73
C LEU A 427 23.46 -6.32 -0.65
N LYS A 428 22.84 -6.14 0.51
CA LYS A 428 23.43 -5.38 1.64
C LYS A 428 24.62 -6.11 2.27
N SER A 429 24.54 -7.42 2.42
CA SER A 429 25.62 -8.23 2.99
C SER A 429 26.74 -8.55 1.98
N LYS A 430 26.55 -8.20 0.69
CA LYS A 430 27.43 -8.61 -0.42
C LYS A 430 27.71 -10.11 -0.42
N SER A 431 26.72 -10.90 -0.02
CA SER A 431 26.85 -12.37 0.06
C SER A 431 26.68 -13.01 -1.32
N ASN A 432 27.00 -14.31 -1.42
CA ASN A 432 26.88 -15.07 -2.65
C ASN A 432 25.43 -15.02 -3.22
N MET A 433 25.30 -14.61 -4.49
CA MET A 433 24.04 -14.47 -5.20
C MET A 433 23.45 -15.79 -5.74
N SER A 434 24.19 -16.91 -5.68
CA SER A 434 23.75 -18.21 -6.21
C SER A 434 22.39 -18.68 -5.66
N TYR A 435 22.12 -18.42 -4.38
CA TYR A 435 20.82 -18.69 -3.77
C TYR A 435 19.70 -17.87 -4.43
N VAL A 436 19.94 -16.58 -4.64
CA VAL A 436 18.98 -15.65 -5.28
C VAL A 436 18.69 -16.09 -6.71
N TYR A 437 19.71 -16.49 -7.47
CA TYR A 437 19.55 -16.97 -8.84
C TYR A 437 18.68 -18.23 -8.90
N ARG A 438 18.96 -19.22 -8.04
CA ARG A 438 18.12 -20.42 -7.94
C ARG A 438 16.69 -20.06 -7.57
N ARG A 439 16.49 -19.21 -6.57
CA ARG A 439 15.17 -18.79 -6.10
C ARG A 439 14.36 -18.06 -7.17
N MET A 440 15.02 -17.21 -7.95
CA MET A 440 14.41 -16.50 -9.08
C MET A 440 13.85 -17.49 -10.12
N LYS A 441 14.64 -18.52 -10.49
CA LYS A 441 14.22 -19.56 -11.45
C LYS A 441 13.06 -20.41 -10.94
N GLU A 442 13.11 -20.84 -9.67
CA GLU A 442 12.03 -21.61 -9.03
C GLU A 442 10.72 -20.83 -9.03
N LEU A 443 10.78 -19.55 -8.66
CA LEU A 443 9.61 -18.70 -8.56
C LEU A 443 8.99 -18.39 -9.93
N ASP A 444 9.80 -18.10 -10.95
CA ASP A 444 9.32 -17.91 -12.33
C ASP A 444 8.66 -19.20 -12.86
N THR A 445 9.31 -20.36 -12.64
CA THR A 445 8.76 -21.68 -13.03
C THR A 445 7.42 -21.97 -12.37
N TRP A 446 7.21 -21.49 -11.14
CA TRP A 446 5.93 -21.61 -10.44
C TRP A 446 4.88 -20.61 -10.94
N ILE A 447 5.22 -19.35 -11.16
CA ILE A 447 4.24 -18.31 -11.53
C ILE A 447 3.63 -18.56 -12.92
N ARG A 448 4.43 -19.00 -13.90
CA ARG A 448 3.99 -19.21 -15.30
C ARG A 448 2.75 -20.12 -15.45
N PRO A 449 2.73 -21.37 -14.96
CA PRO A 449 1.56 -22.24 -15.10
C PRO A 449 0.34 -21.71 -14.36
N VAL A 450 0.52 -20.97 -13.25
CA VAL A 450 -0.61 -20.33 -12.54
C VAL A 450 -1.17 -19.17 -13.34
N LEU A 451 -0.31 -18.38 -14.01
CA LEU A 451 -0.75 -17.34 -14.95
C LEU A 451 -1.52 -17.91 -16.14
N GLU A 452 -1.05 -19.03 -16.71
CA GLU A 452 -1.75 -19.73 -17.79
C GLU A 452 -3.13 -20.22 -17.32
N GLN A 453 -3.18 -20.88 -16.16
CA GLN A 453 -4.44 -21.34 -15.57
C GLN A 453 -5.40 -20.18 -15.28
N ALA A 454 -4.90 -19.05 -14.75
CA ALA A 454 -5.70 -17.88 -14.45
C ALA A 454 -6.30 -17.20 -15.69
N ASN A 455 -5.61 -17.27 -16.84
CA ASN A 455 -6.09 -16.74 -18.12
C ASN A 455 -7.02 -17.71 -18.87
N ALA A 456 -6.93 -19.01 -18.61
CA ALA A 456 -7.79 -20.00 -19.24
C ALA A 456 -9.27 -19.75 -18.88
N PRO A 457 -10.20 -19.93 -19.84
CA PRO A 457 -11.63 -19.82 -19.56
C PRO A 457 -12.05 -20.86 -18.50
N PRO A 458 -13.06 -20.58 -17.66
CA PRO A 458 -13.58 -21.55 -16.71
C PRO A 458 -14.04 -22.84 -17.39
N SER A 459 -13.75 -23.98 -16.76
CA SER A 459 -14.12 -25.32 -17.27
C SER A 459 -15.63 -25.54 -17.39
N MET A 460 -16.42 -24.77 -16.62
CA MET A 460 -17.88 -24.77 -16.73
C MET A 460 -18.36 -23.42 -17.31
N SER A 461 -19.04 -23.47 -18.44
CA SER A 461 -19.85 -22.35 -18.91
C SER A 461 -21.18 -22.42 -18.17
N SER A 462 -21.37 -21.57 -17.16
CA SER A 462 -22.71 -21.39 -16.62
C SER A 462 -23.56 -20.73 -17.71
N VAL A 463 -24.68 -21.37 -18.10
CA VAL A 463 -25.83 -20.69 -18.72
C VAL A 463 -26.50 -19.86 -17.62
N GLY A 464 -25.72 -18.92 -17.06
CA GLY A 464 -26.12 -18.09 -15.95
C GLY A 464 -26.98 -16.96 -16.47
N ASP A 465 -28.08 -16.72 -15.77
CA ASP A 465 -28.86 -15.50 -15.89
C ASP A 465 -27.90 -14.30 -15.88
N MET A 466 -28.13 -13.27 -16.72
CA MET A 466 -27.26 -12.07 -16.80
C MET A 466 -27.09 -11.34 -15.45
N ASN A 467 -27.83 -11.77 -14.42
CA ASN A 467 -27.85 -11.28 -13.06
C ASN A 467 -27.19 -12.20 -12.02
N ASP A 468 -26.44 -13.25 -12.40
CA ASP A 468 -25.71 -14.09 -11.44
C ASP A 468 -24.55 -13.32 -10.78
N SER A 469 -24.82 -12.73 -9.62
CA SER A 469 -23.84 -12.00 -8.80
C SER A 469 -22.63 -12.85 -8.40
N GLU A 470 -22.81 -14.15 -8.23
CA GLU A 470 -21.71 -15.05 -7.85
C GLU A 470 -20.78 -15.28 -9.06
N ALA A 471 -21.32 -15.37 -10.27
CA ALA A 471 -20.52 -15.43 -11.50
C ALA A 471 -19.71 -14.16 -11.76
N VAL A 472 -20.29 -12.99 -11.53
CA VAL A 472 -19.56 -11.72 -11.60
C VAL A 472 -18.43 -11.67 -10.55
N THR A 473 -18.69 -12.20 -9.36
CA THR A 473 -17.70 -12.33 -8.28
C THR A 473 -16.56 -13.26 -8.71
N ALA A 474 -16.85 -14.44 -9.23
CA ALA A 474 -15.86 -15.38 -9.74
C ALA A 474 -14.96 -14.75 -10.83
N GLN A 475 -15.56 -14.05 -11.79
CA GLN A 475 -14.83 -13.34 -12.83
C GLN A 475 -13.94 -12.22 -12.26
N SER A 476 -14.42 -11.51 -11.25
CA SER A 476 -13.66 -10.46 -10.56
C SER A 476 -12.47 -11.06 -9.82
N ILE A 477 -12.62 -12.22 -9.18
CA ILE A 477 -11.54 -12.96 -8.52
C ILE A 477 -10.47 -13.42 -9.52
N ARG A 478 -10.84 -13.86 -10.73
CA ARG A 478 -9.88 -14.15 -11.81
C ARG A 478 -9.04 -12.92 -12.19
N LYS A 479 -9.70 -11.76 -12.37
CA LYS A 479 -9.01 -10.50 -12.68
C LYS A 479 -8.07 -10.06 -11.56
N ILE A 480 -8.51 -10.15 -10.30
CA ILE A 480 -7.67 -9.88 -9.12
C ILE A 480 -6.47 -10.82 -9.07
N SER A 481 -6.66 -12.11 -9.38
CA SER A 481 -5.58 -13.09 -9.42
C SER A 481 -4.55 -12.73 -10.49
N LEU A 482 -4.99 -12.33 -11.69
CA LEU A 482 -4.09 -11.87 -12.75
C LEU A 482 -3.30 -10.61 -12.37
N ILE A 483 -3.92 -9.64 -11.67
CA ILE A 483 -3.23 -8.46 -11.13
C ILE A 483 -2.11 -8.89 -10.17
N LYS A 484 -2.43 -9.77 -9.22
CA LYS A 484 -1.50 -10.23 -8.19
C LYS A 484 -0.36 -11.08 -8.73
N LEU A 485 -0.63 -12.04 -9.62
CA LEU A 485 0.41 -12.85 -10.27
C LEU A 485 1.34 -12.00 -11.13
N SER A 486 0.79 -11.02 -11.85
CA SER A 486 1.60 -10.09 -12.63
C SER A 486 2.48 -9.23 -11.71
N SER A 487 1.97 -8.82 -10.55
CA SER A 487 2.79 -8.13 -9.55
C SER A 487 3.88 -9.04 -8.96
N ALA A 488 3.62 -10.34 -8.82
CA ALA A 488 4.61 -11.32 -8.38
C ALA A 488 5.74 -11.43 -9.42
N HIS A 489 5.40 -11.53 -10.71
CA HIS A 489 6.38 -11.52 -11.81
C HIS A 489 7.25 -10.26 -11.82
N ILE A 490 6.65 -9.07 -11.64
CA ILE A 490 7.41 -7.81 -11.54
C ILE A 490 8.38 -7.89 -10.35
N LYS A 491 7.95 -8.35 -9.18
CA LYS A 491 8.82 -8.47 -8.00
C LYS A 491 10.01 -9.42 -8.26
N THR A 492 9.79 -10.52 -8.98
CA THR A 492 10.83 -11.49 -9.35
C THR A 492 11.84 -10.91 -10.35
N HIS A 493 11.38 -10.19 -11.37
CA HIS A 493 12.22 -9.77 -12.51
C HIS A 493 12.75 -8.34 -12.46
N ARG A 494 12.14 -7.43 -11.69
CA ARG A 494 12.47 -6.00 -11.74
C ARG A 494 13.94 -5.69 -11.45
N PHE A 495 14.59 -6.46 -10.57
CA PHE A 495 16.01 -6.25 -10.28
C PHE A 495 16.86 -6.54 -11.52
N ARG A 496 16.70 -7.71 -12.14
CA ARG A 496 17.44 -8.06 -13.37
C ARG A 496 17.08 -7.16 -14.56
N ALA A 497 15.82 -6.75 -14.67
CA ALA A 497 15.34 -5.88 -15.75
C ALA A 497 15.97 -4.47 -15.75
N PHE A 498 16.30 -3.95 -14.56
CA PHE A 498 16.74 -2.57 -14.37
C PHE A 498 18.17 -2.43 -13.81
N LEU A 499 18.87 -3.55 -13.58
CA LEU A 499 20.25 -3.57 -13.05
C LEU A 499 21.25 -2.80 -13.92
N ASP A 500 21.02 -2.74 -15.22
CA ASP A 500 21.85 -2.04 -16.21
C ASP A 500 21.71 -0.51 -16.16
N ILE A 501 20.74 0.02 -15.40
CA ILE A 501 20.62 1.46 -15.18
C ILE A 501 21.67 1.88 -14.13
N PRO A 502 22.65 2.77 -14.44
CA PRO A 502 23.73 3.10 -13.50
C PRO A 502 23.26 3.67 -12.16
N ILE A 503 22.18 4.47 -12.15
CA ILE A 503 21.60 5.05 -10.93
C ILE A 503 20.93 3.96 -10.07
N PHE A 504 20.35 2.94 -10.70
CA PHE A 504 19.77 1.78 -10.02
C PHE A 504 20.87 0.98 -9.30
N LEU A 505 21.96 0.65 -10.02
CA LEU A 505 23.10 -0.06 -9.43
C LEU A 505 23.73 0.72 -8.26
N LYS A 506 23.92 2.04 -8.40
CA LYS A 506 24.46 2.91 -7.34
C LYS A 506 23.67 2.81 -6.04
N LYS A 507 22.34 2.70 -6.12
CA LYS A 507 21.43 2.64 -4.97
C LYS A 507 21.40 1.27 -4.27
N TYR A 508 21.53 0.18 -5.02
CA TYR A 508 21.48 -1.17 -4.47
C TYR A 508 22.86 -1.71 -4.03
N CYS A 509 23.95 -1.14 -4.54
CA CYS A 509 25.31 -1.59 -4.22
C CYS A 509 26.10 -0.65 -3.30
N ASP A 510 25.52 0.46 -2.84
CA ASP A 510 26.17 1.51 -2.02
C ASP A 510 27.58 1.88 -2.52
N LEU A 511 27.75 1.94 -3.85
CA LEU A 511 29.00 2.39 -4.46
C LEU A 511 28.90 3.91 -4.65
N THR A 512 29.49 4.67 -3.73
CA THR A 512 30.01 6.02 -4.04
C THR A 512 31.09 5.89 -5.12
N CYS A 513 30.68 5.78 -6.38
CA CYS A 513 31.58 5.75 -7.52
C CYS A 513 32.17 7.14 -7.75
N ALA A 514 33.30 7.41 -7.13
CA ALA A 514 34.31 8.32 -7.67
C ALA A 514 35.15 7.65 -8.80
N SER A 515 34.70 6.53 -9.40
CA SER A 515 35.49 5.81 -10.40
C SER A 515 34.71 5.24 -11.60
N LEU A 516 33.47 5.68 -11.86
CA LEU A 516 32.97 5.58 -13.23
C LEU A 516 33.53 6.78 -13.98
N GLY A 517 34.69 6.55 -14.61
CA GLY A 517 35.29 7.47 -15.56
C GLY A 517 34.28 7.79 -16.66
N TYR A 518 33.52 8.86 -16.47
CA TYR A 518 32.99 9.59 -17.59
C TYR A 518 34.21 10.09 -18.37
N PRO A 519 34.25 9.94 -19.71
CA PRO A 519 35.33 10.45 -20.53
C PRO A 519 35.27 11.98 -20.51
N GLY A 520 35.80 12.56 -19.44
CA GLY A 520 36.21 13.94 -19.39
C GLY A 520 37.42 14.05 -20.30
N THR A 521 37.19 14.64 -21.47
CA THR A 521 38.21 15.19 -22.36
C THR A 521 39.23 16.00 -21.56
N GLY A 522 40.44 15.48 -21.46
CA GLY A 522 41.62 16.14 -20.90
C GLY A 522 42.75 15.11 -20.91
N SER A 523 43.47 14.95 -22.01
CA SER A 523 44.75 15.64 -22.27
C SER A 523 45.72 15.56 -21.09
N ASP A 524 46.68 14.65 -21.27
CA ASP A 524 48.09 14.74 -20.89
C ASP A 524 48.54 14.50 -19.44
N THR A 525 49.74 13.88 -19.43
CA THR A 525 50.75 13.75 -18.36
C THR A 525 50.61 12.60 -17.33
N GLN A 526 51.14 11.44 -17.73
CA GLN A 526 52.31 10.80 -17.12
C GLN A 526 52.78 11.37 -15.76
N GLU A 527 52.63 10.61 -14.66
CA GLU A 527 53.62 10.59 -13.57
C GLU A 527 53.48 9.35 -12.67
N ASN A 528 54.65 8.86 -12.25
CA ASN A 528 54.91 7.63 -11.53
C ASN A 528 54.41 7.63 -10.07
N SER A 529 53.91 6.49 -9.57
CA SER A 529 54.23 6.08 -8.20
C SER A 529 54.19 4.56 -8.04
N ARG A 530 55.36 4.04 -7.67
CA ARG A 530 55.72 2.65 -7.37
C ARG A 530 55.03 2.18 -6.09
N PHE A 531 54.58 0.92 -6.07
CA PHE A 531 54.73 0.05 -4.89
C PHE A 531 54.95 -1.40 -5.37
N SER A 532 56.22 -1.76 -5.41
CA SER A 532 56.77 -3.11 -5.52
C SER A 532 57.27 -3.49 -4.12
N CYS A 533 57.08 -4.74 -3.69
CA CYS A 533 57.91 -5.32 -2.64
C CYS A 533 57.89 -6.86 -2.73
N CYS A 534 58.86 -7.38 -3.48
CA CYS A 534 59.42 -8.71 -3.27
C CYS A 534 60.77 -8.49 -2.57
N THR A 535 61.04 -9.20 -1.47
CA THR A 535 62.38 -9.28 -0.88
C THR A 535 62.65 -10.68 -0.36
N SER A 536 63.53 -11.37 -1.09
CA SER A 536 64.38 -12.46 -0.63
C SER A 536 65.49 -11.91 0.26
N LEU A 537 65.82 -12.59 1.35
CA LEU A 537 67.04 -12.38 2.14
C LEU A 537 67.81 -13.69 2.29
N SER A 538 69.11 -13.56 2.12
CA SER A 538 70.16 -14.57 2.15
C SER A 538 70.65 -14.91 3.57
N ASP A 539 71.32 -16.07 3.65
CA ASP A 539 72.49 -16.43 4.48
C ASP A 539 72.41 -16.90 5.96
N ALA A 540 73.11 -18.04 6.15
CA ALA A 540 73.85 -18.57 7.33
C ALA A 540 73.19 -19.71 8.18
N PRO A 541 73.96 -20.59 8.88
CA PRO A 541 74.55 -21.83 8.32
C PRO A 541 74.23 -23.16 9.09
N ALA A 542 74.44 -24.28 8.39
CA ALA A 542 74.76 -25.68 8.78
C ALA A 542 74.34 -26.34 10.14
N ALA A 543 73.51 -27.40 10.00
CA ALA A 543 73.47 -28.74 10.67
C ALA A 543 73.19 -28.86 12.20
N PRO A 544 72.59 -29.98 12.72
CA PRO A 544 72.45 -31.35 12.16
C PRO A 544 70.99 -31.92 12.17
N PRO A 545 70.76 -33.19 11.73
CA PRO A 545 69.54 -33.58 11.02
C PRO A 545 68.53 -34.40 11.84
N GLY A 546 67.25 -34.29 11.47
CA GLY A 546 66.19 -35.18 11.97
C GLY A 546 64.83 -34.87 11.34
N GLY A 547 64.50 -35.58 10.25
CA GLY A 547 63.14 -35.83 9.76
C GLY A 547 62.36 -34.65 9.18
N GLN A 548 62.38 -34.47 7.85
CA GLN A 548 61.35 -33.68 7.17
C GLN A 548 60.86 -34.29 5.86
N SER A 549 59.56 -34.58 5.92
CA SER A 549 58.51 -34.51 4.91
C SER A 549 58.70 -33.43 3.82
N LEU A 550 58.79 -33.90 2.57
CA LEU A 550 58.03 -33.57 1.35
C LEU A 550 57.28 -32.21 1.20
N PRO A 551 57.15 -31.69 -0.04
CA PRO A 551 57.82 -30.45 -0.45
C PRO A 551 56.86 -29.26 -0.69
N PRO A 552 57.31 -28.01 -0.44
CA PRO A 552 56.68 -26.81 -1.00
C PRO A 552 57.35 -26.42 -2.33
N CYS A 553 56.54 -26.31 -3.38
CA CYS A 553 56.95 -25.83 -4.70
C CYS A 553 57.28 -24.33 -4.69
N SER A 554 58.31 -23.99 -5.46
CA SER A 554 58.98 -22.71 -5.59
C SER A 554 58.10 -21.53 -6.01
N PRO A 555 58.44 -20.29 -5.61
CA PRO A 555 57.90 -19.06 -6.18
C PRO A 555 58.89 -18.49 -7.21
N ASP A 556 58.46 -18.34 -8.46
CA ASP A 556 59.11 -17.41 -9.40
C ASP A 556 58.06 -16.68 -10.22
N SER A 557 58.00 -15.37 -9.95
CA SER A 557 57.95 -14.30 -10.93
C SER A 557 56.95 -14.41 -12.09
N ASP A 558 55.77 -13.81 -11.90
CA ASP A 558 55.22 -12.93 -12.92
C ASP A 558 54.40 -11.81 -12.27
N ALA A 559 55.11 -10.69 -12.03
CA ALA A 559 54.51 -9.40 -11.77
C ALA A 559 53.90 -8.84 -13.07
N SER A 560 52.80 -9.45 -13.51
CA SER A 560 51.86 -8.77 -14.39
C SER A 560 50.86 -8.04 -13.50
N GLY A 561 50.94 -6.71 -13.54
CA GLY A 561 50.00 -5.82 -12.87
C GLY A 561 48.60 -6.02 -13.42
N ALA A 562 47.89 -7.02 -12.91
CA ALA A 562 46.45 -6.97 -12.86
C ALA A 562 46.12 -5.95 -11.77
N THR A 563 45.96 -4.69 -12.17
CA THR A 563 44.91 -3.88 -11.58
C THR A 563 43.72 -4.82 -11.43
N THR A 564 43.34 -5.15 -10.21
CA THR A 564 42.08 -5.82 -9.92
C THR A 564 41.02 -4.84 -10.41
N SER A 565 40.73 -4.91 -11.71
CA SER A 565 39.61 -4.26 -12.34
C SER A 565 38.44 -4.66 -11.49
N SER A 566 37.96 -3.70 -10.70
CA SER A 566 36.83 -3.77 -9.78
C SER A 566 35.85 -4.83 -10.26
N SER A 567 36.02 -6.07 -9.82
CA SER A 567 35.17 -7.16 -10.23
C SER A 567 33.85 -6.90 -9.56
N SER A 568 32.85 -6.52 -10.35
CA SER A 568 31.49 -6.46 -9.87
C SER A 568 31.19 -7.81 -9.24
N TRP A 569 30.98 -7.85 -7.92
CA TRP A 569 30.63 -9.06 -7.18
C TRP A 569 29.30 -9.66 -7.69
N ILE A 570 28.51 -8.87 -8.43
CA ILE A 570 27.39 -9.31 -9.23
C ILE A 570 27.92 -9.72 -10.62
N ILE A 571 27.88 -11.01 -10.90
CA ILE A 571 28.23 -11.61 -12.20
C ILE A 571 26.98 -11.58 -13.10
N ASP A 572 27.03 -10.82 -14.19
CA ASP A 572 25.86 -10.62 -15.08
C ASP A 572 25.43 -11.94 -15.76
N ASP A 573 26.39 -12.77 -16.15
CA ASP A 573 26.16 -14.07 -16.81
C ASP A 573 25.62 -15.15 -15.86
N ALA A 574 25.65 -14.92 -14.54
CA ALA A 574 25.16 -15.88 -13.56
C ALA A 574 23.64 -15.79 -13.33
N PHE A 575 22.98 -14.75 -13.86
CA PHE A 575 21.53 -14.66 -13.77
C PHE A 575 20.86 -15.73 -14.64
N PRO A 576 19.79 -16.40 -14.14
CA PRO A 576 19.07 -17.40 -14.91
C PRO A 576 18.24 -16.81 -16.06
N PHE A 577 18.10 -15.48 -16.10
CA PHE A 577 17.41 -14.74 -17.15
C PHE A 577 18.27 -13.57 -17.59
N THR A 578 18.26 -13.31 -18.88
CA THR A 578 18.88 -12.13 -19.47
C THR A 578 18.18 -10.85 -19.01
N ASN A 579 18.88 -9.72 -19.14
CA ASN A 579 18.29 -8.41 -18.92
C ASN A 579 17.08 -8.18 -19.83
N GLN A 580 17.18 -8.62 -21.09
CA GLN A 580 16.14 -8.49 -22.10
C GLN A 580 14.89 -9.28 -21.74
N GLU A 581 15.02 -10.56 -21.37
CA GLU A 581 13.88 -11.40 -20.95
C GLU A 581 13.17 -10.80 -19.75
N SER A 582 13.92 -10.37 -18.73
CA SER A 582 13.34 -9.75 -17.53
C SER A 582 12.64 -8.44 -17.84
N THR A 583 13.18 -7.63 -18.76
CA THR A 583 12.57 -6.39 -19.24
C THR A 583 11.22 -6.65 -19.93
N VAL A 584 11.16 -7.64 -20.82
CA VAL A 584 9.92 -8.04 -21.52
C VAL A 584 8.87 -8.56 -20.53
N ILE A 585 9.29 -9.35 -19.54
CA ILE A 585 8.40 -9.84 -18.48
C ILE A 585 7.80 -8.68 -17.68
N CYS A 586 8.62 -7.73 -17.22
CA CYS A 586 8.15 -6.55 -16.50
C CYS A 586 7.19 -5.69 -17.35
N LEU A 587 7.46 -5.53 -18.65
CA LEU A 587 6.58 -4.82 -19.58
C LEU A 587 5.21 -5.50 -19.68
N ASN A 588 5.19 -6.79 -20.01
CA ASN A 588 3.94 -7.53 -20.19
C ASN A 588 3.12 -7.59 -18.89
N SER A 589 3.78 -7.83 -17.76
CA SER A 589 3.13 -7.89 -16.46
C SER A 589 2.56 -6.53 -16.02
N SER A 590 3.29 -5.43 -16.25
CA SER A 590 2.81 -4.10 -15.86
C SER A 590 1.62 -3.63 -16.70
N LEU A 591 1.64 -3.85 -18.02
CA LEU A 591 0.50 -3.58 -18.89
C LEU A 591 -0.71 -4.47 -18.59
N ARG A 592 -0.49 -5.75 -18.25
CA ARG A 592 -1.56 -6.65 -17.82
C ARG A 592 -2.24 -6.16 -16.54
N ILE A 593 -1.49 -5.68 -15.56
CA ILE A 593 -2.07 -5.07 -14.35
C ILE A 593 -2.96 -3.89 -14.72
N ALA A 594 -2.48 -2.98 -15.58
CA ALA A 594 -3.25 -1.83 -16.04
C ALA A 594 -4.56 -2.25 -16.76
N GLN A 595 -4.51 -3.25 -17.62
CA GLN A 595 -5.68 -3.79 -18.33
C GLN A 595 -6.68 -4.44 -17.36
N MET A 596 -6.20 -5.22 -16.38
CA MET A 596 -7.07 -5.88 -15.41
C MET A 596 -7.73 -4.87 -14.47
N PHE A 597 -7.01 -3.84 -14.01
CA PHE A 597 -7.60 -2.72 -13.28
C PHE A 597 -8.67 -1.99 -14.10
N HIS A 598 -8.46 -1.79 -15.40
CA HIS A 598 -9.49 -1.20 -16.27
C HIS A 598 -10.73 -2.08 -16.39
N SER A 599 -10.55 -3.39 -16.56
CA SER A 599 -11.64 -4.34 -16.84
C SER A 599 -12.43 -4.81 -15.60
N LEU A 600 -11.96 -4.53 -14.38
CA LEU A 600 -12.69 -4.85 -13.16
C LEU A 600 -14.03 -4.10 -13.12
N PRO A 601 -15.14 -4.77 -12.80
CA PRO A 601 -16.46 -4.13 -12.81
C PRO A 601 -16.55 -3.05 -11.73
N TYR A 602 -17.33 -2.01 -12.00
CA TYR A 602 -17.78 -1.04 -11.00
C TYR A 602 -19.06 -1.56 -10.32
N PRO A 603 -19.33 -1.18 -9.06
CA PRO A 603 -20.62 -1.46 -8.43
C PRO A 603 -21.76 -0.82 -9.23
N ARG A 604 -22.87 -1.55 -9.43
CA ARG A 604 -24.07 -1.08 -10.16
C ARG A 604 -25.32 -1.20 -9.28
N PRO A 605 -25.51 -0.30 -8.29
CA PRO A 605 -26.74 -0.27 -7.50
C PRO A 605 -27.96 0.07 -8.36
N ARG A 606 -29.11 -0.55 -8.06
CA ARG A 606 -30.41 -0.14 -8.57
C ARG A 606 -31.03 0.87 -7.61
N TYR A 607 -31.60 1.97 -8.09
CA TYR A 607 -32.29 2.97 -7.26
C TYR A 607 -33.79 2.93 -7.54
N GLY A 608 -34.61 2.83 -6.49
CA GLY A 608 -36.08 2.69 -6.62
C GLY A 608 -36.81 3.93 -7.15
N ASP A 609 -36.23 5.13 -6.96
CA ASP A 609 -36.87 6.42 -7.26
C ASP A 609 -36.32 7.12 -8.51
N ILE A 610 -35.35 6.53 -9.21
CA ILE A 610 -34.87 7.05 -10.50
C ILE A 610 -35.62 6.28 -11.58
N THR A 611 -36.63 6.92 -12.18
CA THR A 611 -37.41 6.33 -13.28
C THR A 611 -36.48 5.84 -14.40
N PRO A 612 -36.77 4.70 -15.04
CA PRO A 612 -35.94 4.19 -16.13
C PRO A 612 -35.95 5.07 -17.40
N GLU A 613 -36.73 6.14 -17.46
CA GLU A 613 -36.76 7.06 -18.61
C GLU A 613 -35.46 7.86 -18.78
N ASN A 614 -34.60 7.94 -17.76
CA ASN A 614 -33.22 8.45 -17.90
C ASN A 614 -32.15 7.35 -17.98
N ASN A 615 -32.53 6.07 -18.14
CA ASN A 615 -31.58 4.95 -18.24
C ASN A 615 -31.47 4.33 -19.64
N ALA A 616 -32.16 4.86 -20.65
CA ALA A 616 -31.69 4.66 -22.02
C ALA A 616 -30.39 5.47 -22.17
N PRO A 617 -29.24 4.86 -22.53
CA PRO A 617 -28.01 5.60 -22.72
C PRO A 617 -28.20 6.52 -23.93
N SER A 618 -28.69 7.73 -23.66
CA SER A 618 -28.63 8.84 -24.58
C SER A 618 -27.15 9.21 -24.67
N PRO A 619 -26.55 9.27 -25.87
CA PRO A 619 -25.10 9.48 -26.03
C PRO A 619 -24.58 10.86 -25.59
N SER A 620 -25.43 11.68 -24.95
CA SER A 620 -25.12 13.00 -24.42
C SER A 620 -25.22 13.12 -22.90
N ASP A 621 -25.53 12.04 -22.17
CA ASP A 621 -25.42 12.06 -20.70
C ASP A 621 -23.94 11.92 -20.31
N ASP A 622 -23.32 13.06 -20.01
CA ASP A 622 -22.03 13.14 -19.34
C ASP A 622 -22.05 12.28 -18.07
N ALA A 623 -21.50 11.07 -18.24
CA ALA A 623 -21.14 10.05 -17.28
C ALA A 623 -21.56 10.33 -15.82
N ILE A 624 -22.61 9.66 -15.34
CA ILE A 624 -22.77 9.40 -13.91
C ILE A 624 -21.40 8.92 -13.39
N PRO A 625 -20.77 9.64 -12.43
CA PRO A 625 -19.43 9.28 -11.98
C PRO A 625 -19.42 7.82 -11.51
N ALA A 626 -18.54 7.01 -12.09
CA ALA A 626 -18.44 5.60 -11.72
C ALA A 626 -18.22 5.48 -10.20
N LEU A 627 -19.12 4.77 -9.52
CA LEU A 627 -19.04 4.55 -8.07
C LEU A 627 -17.69 3.93 -7.69
N PRO A 628 -17.15 4.23 -6.49
CA PRO A 628 -15.90 3.65 -6.06
C PRO A 628 -16.03 2.13 -5.97
N ARG A 629 -15.10 1.42 -6.60
CA ARG A 629 -14.83 0.03 -6.26
C ARG A 629 -14.38 -0.03 -4.81
N THR A 630 -14.70 -1.10 -4.11
CA THR A 630 -14.32 -1.27 -2.71
C THR A 630 -13.32 -2.39 -2.51
N MET A 631 -12.92 -2.58 -1.26
CA MET A 631 -11.97 -3.61 -0.83
C MET A 631 -10.67 -3.65 -1.65
N PRO A 632 -9.91 -2.54 -1.67
CA PRO A 632 -8.72 -2.37 -2.52
C PRO A 632 -7.50 -3.18 -2.06
N SER A 633 -7.66 -4.41 -1.57
CA SER A 633 -6.59 -5.25 -1.00
C SER A 633 -5.38 -5.44 -1.92
N PHE A 634 -5.53 -5.29 -3.24
CA PHE A 634 -4.50 -5.41 -4.26
C PHE A 634 -3.98 -4.06 -4.79
N ALA A 635 -4.32 -2.92 -4.16
CA ALA A 635 -3.88 -1.59 -4.59
C ALA A 635 -2.35 -1.44 -4.65
N CYS A 636 -1.58 -2.14 -3.81
CA CYS A 636 -0.12 -2.16 -3.90
C CYS A 636 0.41 -2.65 -5.27
N CYS A 637 -0.37 -3.46 -6.00
CA CYS A 637 -0.02 -3.92 -7.35
C CYS A 637 -0.05 -2.77 -8.37
N ALA A 638 -0.90 -1.76 -8.16
CA ALA A 638 -0.92 -0.54 -8.97
C ALA A 638 0.42 0.21 -8.88
N MET A 639 0.95 0.37 -7.66
CA MET A 639 2.27 0.97 -7.43
C MET A 639 3.39 0.18 -8.13
N GLN A 640 3.39 -1.16 -7.99
CA GLN A 640 4.40 -2.01 -8.65
C GLN A 640 4.34 -1.92 -10.18
N SER A 641 3.13 -1.89 -10.75
CA SER A 641 2.95 -1.72 -12.20
C SER A 641 3.39 -0.35 -12.70
N SER A 642 3.07 0.71 -11.95
CA SER A 642 3.44 2.09 -12.29
C SER A 642 4.95 2.26 -12.25
N TYR A 643 5.59 1.75 -11.19
CA TYR A 643 7.04 1.70 -11.08
C TYR A 643 7.68 1.00 -12.29
N ALA A 644 7.21 -0.20 -12.65
CA ALA A 644 7.74 -0.93 -13.79
C ALA A 644 7.58 -0.15 -15.10
N MET A 645 6.41 0.44 -15.37
CA MET A 645 6.17 1.24 -16.58
C MET A 645 7.06 2.50 -16.64
N LEU A 646 7.23 3.20 -15.52
CA LEU A 646 8.10 4.39 -15.44
C LEU A 646 9.57 4.03 -15.62
N MET A 647 10.02 2.91 -15.05
CA MET A 647 11.39 2.40 -15.21
C MET A 647 11.65 1.93 -16.64
N LEU A 648 10.68 1.30 -17.30
CA LEU A 648 10.77 0.93 -18.72
C LEU A 648 10.85 2.16 -19.62
N TYR A 649 10.06 3.19 -19.33
CA TYR A 649 10.13 4.46 -20.05
C TYR A 649 11.48 5.15 -19.89
N TYR A 650 12.00 5.19 -18.66
CA TYR A 650 13.33 5.73 -18.37
C TYR A 650 14.42 4.95 -19.15
N LYS A 651 14.37 3.62 -19.11
CA LYS A 651 15.32 2.75 -19.83
C LYS A 651 15.33 3.05 -21.33
N LEU A 652 14.15 3.17 -21.94
CA LEU A 652 13.99 3.53 -23.36
C LEU A 652 14.68 4.86 -23.68
N ARG A 653 14.44 5.91 -22.86
CA ARG A 653 15.07 7.22 -23.07
C ARG A 653 16.58 7.21 -22.90
N THR A 654 17.12 6.41 -22.00
CA THR A 654 18.58 6.29 -21.83
C THR A 654 19.24 5.51 -22.97
N SER A 655 18.55 4.52 -23.55
CA SER A 655 19.05 3.78 -24.71
C SER A 655 19.06 4.65 -25.97
N ASP A 656 18.06 5.51 -26.18
CA ASP A 656 18.01 6.43 -27.33
C ASP A 656 19.16 7.46 -27.29
N GLN A 657 19.63 7.86 -26.11
CA GLN A 657 20.79 8.76 -25.96
C GLN A 657 22.14 8.07 -26.21
N ALA A 658 22.23 6.75 -26.00
CA ALA A 658 23.50 6.03 -26.04
C ALA A 658 23.98 5.69 -27.46
N GLY A 659 23.16 5.88 -28.49
CA GLY A 659 23.50 5.56 -29.87
C GLY A 659 23.72 4.04 -30.08
N THR A 660 22.85 3.41 -30.87
CA THR A 660 23.00 2.05 -31.42
C THR A 660 23.06 0.84 -30.46
N ALA A 661 21.95 0.08 -30.40
CA ALA A 661 21.97 -1.38 -30.28
C ALA A 661 20.82 -1.98 -31.12
N PRO A 662 21.09 -2.71 -32.23
CA PRO A 662 20.07 -3.14 -33.19
C PRO A 662 19.03 -4.14 -32.65
N HIS A 663 19.25 -4.75 -31.48
CA HIS A 663 18.37 -5.78 -30.89
C HIS A 663 17.57 -5.32 -29.67
N ASN A 664 17.35 -4.01 -29.48
CA ASN A 664 16.51 -3.55 -28.37
C ASN A 664 15.04 -3.96 -28.61
N PRO A 665 14.37 -4.73 -27.70
CA PRO A 665 12.93 -5.02 -27.84
C PRO A 665 12.06 -3.76 -27.86
N LEU A 666 12.65 -2.62 -27.50
CA LEU A 666 12.05 -1.30 -27.51
C LEU A 666 12.11 -0.61 -28.91
N ASN A 667 12.53 -1.32 -29.98
CA ASN A 667 12.66 -0.79 -31.37
C ASN A 667 11.38 -0.15 -31.95
N THR A 668 10.21 -0.33 -31.33
CA THR A 668 8.99 0.45 -31.62
C THR A 668 8.77 1.57 -30.60
N SER A 669 9.80 2.40 -30.38
CA SER A 669 9.87 3.39 -29.28
C SER A 669 8.57 4.18 -29.12
N ILE A 670 8.01 4.72 -30.22
CA ILE A 670 6.76 5.53 -30.16
C ILE A 670 5.54 4.71 -29.72
N GLU A 671 5.33 3.52 -30.28
CA GLU A 671 4.15 2.70 -29.93
C GLU A 671 4.26 2.15 -28.51
N LEU A 672 5.48 1.78 -28.10
CA LEU A 672 5.72 1.37 -26.72
C LEU A 672 5.49 2.52 -25.74
N VAL A 673 5.98 3.73 -26.04
CA VAL A 673 5.71 4.93 -25.24
C VAL A 673 4.21 5.17 -25.11
N ARG A 674 3.45 5.04 -26.21
CA ARG A 674 1.97 5.14 -26.18
C ARG A 674 1.36 4.09 -25.25
N LYS A 675 1.79 2.83 -25.32
CA LYS A 675 1.31 1.75 -24.45
C LYS A 675 1.61 2.01 -22.98
N LEU A 676 2.84 2.45 -22.66
CA LEU A 676 3.24 2.78 -21.29
C LEU A 676 2.43 3.95 -20.75
N LYS A 677 2.24 5.00 -21.56
CA LYS A 677 1.42 6.16 -21.20
C LYS A 677 -0.03 5.76 -20.92
N TYR A 678 -0.66 5.01 -21.82
CA TYR A 678 -2.02 4.51 -21.65
C TYR A 678 -2.15 3.58 -20.43
N GLY A 679 -1.16 2.71 -20.21
CA GLY A 679 -1.11 1.84 -19.04
C GLY A 679 -1.06 2.62 -17.72
N LEU A 680 -0.22 3.66 -17.65
CA LEU A 680 -0.14 4.56 -16.49
C LEU A 680 -1.43 5.33 -16.27
N GLU A 681 -2.04 5.89 -17.32
CA GLU A 681 -3.33 6.59 -17.25
C GLU A 681 -4.45 5.67 -16.74
N SER A 682 -4.49 4.41 -17.20
CA SER A 682 -5.43 3.40 -16.72
C SER A 682 -5.25 3.12 -15.22
N VAL A 683 -4.02 2.94 -14.76
CA VAL A 683 -3.72 2.70 -13.33
C VAL A 683 -4.06 3.93 -12.48
N ILE A 684 -3.72 5.13 -12.95
CA ILE A 684 -4.09 6.40 -12.29
C ILE A 684 -5.62 6.49 -12.16
N GLY A 685 -6.37 6.18 -13.23
CA GLY A 685 -7.83 6.17 -13.21
C GLY A 685 -8.41 5.18 -12.20
N ALA A 686 -7.81 3.98 -12.09
CA ALA A 686 -8.23 2.98 -11.11
C ALA A 686 -7.97 3.42 -9.67
N VAL A 687 -6.76 3.92 -9.35
CA VAL A 687 -6.42 4.42 -8.00
C VAL A 687 -7.26 5.64 -7.66
N ARG A 688 -7.51 6.53 -8.62
CA ARG A 688 -8.42 7.68 -8.48
C ARG A 688 -9.83 7.23 -8.10
N ASN A 689 -10.37 6.20 -8.74
CA ASN A 689 -11.69 5.68 -8.38
C ASN A 689 -11.71 5.11 -6.96
N TYR A 690 -10.69 4.34 -6.54
CA TYR A 690 -10.60 3.87 -5.17
C TYR A 690 -10.49 5.02 -4.15
N SER A 691 -9.75 6.09 -4.48
CA SER A 691 -9.56 7.25 -3.60
C SER A 691 -10.82 8.06 -3.31
N ILE A 692 -11.91 7.84 -4.06
CA ILE A 692 -13.23 8.46 -3.77
C ILE A 692 -13.76 8.00 -2.40
N ALA A 693 -13.52 6.73 -2.04
CA ALA A 693 -13.92 6.15 -0.75
C ALA A 693 -12.75 5.93 0.21
N PHE A 694 -11.56 5.59 -0.29
CA PHE A 694 -10.41 5.17 0.52
C PHE A 694 -9.30 6.22 0.48
N GLU A 695 -9.33 7.14 1.45
CA GLU A 695 -8.50 8.33 1.45
C GLU A 695 -6.99 8.05 1.54
N ALA A 696 -6.57 6.95 2.17
CA ALA A 696 -5.15 6.61 2.24
C ALA A 696 -4.56 6.34 0.84
N LEU A 697 -5.39 5.86 -0.10
CA LEU A 697 -4.99 5.59 -1.48
C LEU A 697 -4.86 6.87 -2.32
N ASP A 698 -5.37 8.01 -1.84
CA ASP A 698 -5.22 9.30 -2.51
C ASP A 698 -3.73 9.68 -2.66
N GLY A 699 -2.89 9.33 -1.68
CA GLY A 699 -1.46 9.56 -1.81
C GLY A 699 -0.78 8.64 -2.83
N MET A 700 -1.28 7.42 -3.07
CA MET A 700 -0.80 6.57 -4.16
C MET A 700 -1.08 7.24 -5.51
N ARG A 701 -2.29 7.81 -5.67
CA ARG A 701 -2.64 8.58 -6.86
C ARG A 701 -1.67 9.74 -7.06
N GLU A 702 -1.42 10.54 -6.02
CA GLU A 702 -0.52 11.70 -6.11
C GLU A 702 0.91 11.32 -6.48
N GLU A 703 1.44 10.22 -5.93
CA GLU A 703 2.79 9.75 -6.27
C GLU A 703 2.88 9.28 -7.72
N ILE A 704 1.91 8.49 -8.18
CA ILE A 704 1.88 7.99 -9.57
C ILE A 704 1.66 9.16 -10.55
N GLU A 705 0.70 10.06 -10.29
CA GLU A 705 0.44 11.24 -11.12
C GLU A 705 1.64 12.17 -11.16
N GLY A 706 2.29 12.41 -10.02
CA GLY A 706 3.50 13.22 -9.95
C GLY A 706 4.63 12.64 -10.78
N ALA A 707 4.86 11.33 -10.71
CA ALA A 707 5.87 10.66 -11.53
C ALA A 707 5.49 10.61 -13.02
N TYR A 708 4.21 10.40 -13.33
CA TYR A 708 3.70 10.47 -14.70
C TYR A 708 3.93 11.85 -15.31
N MET A 709 3.63 12.94 -14.60
CA MET A 709 3.85 14.31 -15.11
C MET A 709 5.33 14.62 -15.30
N THR A 710 6.22 14.04 -14.48
CA THR A 710 7.67 14.14 -14.68
C THR A 710 8.14 13.37 -15.92
N ALA A 711 7.58 12.18 -16.16
CA ALA A 711 7.90 11.37 -17.33
C ALA A 711 7.38 12.02 -18.63
N PHE A 712 6.13 12.47 -18.61
CA PHE A 712 5.36 13.00 -19.74
C PHE A 712 4.92 14.44 -19.47
N PRO A 713 5.85 15.42 -19.48
CA PRO A 713 5.49 16.82 -19.24
C PRO A 713 4.50 17.30 -20.31
N GLN A 714 3.42 17.96 -19.89
CA GLN A 714 2.52 18.64 -20.82
C GLN A 714 3.22 19.84 -21.48
N PRO A 715 2.89 20.15 -22.76
CA PRO A 715 3.66 21.05 -23.62
C PRO A 715 3.84 22.49 -23.13
#